data_AF-V8PH64-F1
#
_entry.id   AF-V8PH64-F1
#
_cell.length_a   1.000
_cell.length_b   1.000
_cell.length_c   1.000
_cell.angle_alpha   90.00
_cell.angle_beta   90.00
_cell.angle_gamma   90.00
#
_symmetry.space_group_name_H-M   'P 1'
#
loop_
_entity.id
_entity.type
_entity.pdbx_description
1 polymer ?
#
loop_
_entity_poly.entity_id
_entity_poly.type
_entity_poly.pdbx_seq_one_letter_code
_entity_poly.pdbx_strand_id
1 'polypeptide(L)'
;MAKFVTPVVQDNPSGWGPCAVPEQFKDMPYQPFSKGDRLGKVADWTGATYQDKRYTNKYSSQFGGGSQYAYFHEEDEASFQLVDTTRTQKTAYQRNRMRFAQRNLRRDKDRRNILQFNLQTLPKSAKQKERDRLRLQKKFQKQFGVRQKWDQKSQKPRDSSVEVRSDWEVKEEMDFPRLMKMRYLEVSEPQDIECCGALEHYDKGFDRITTRNERNLRSIKRIFHTVTTTDDPVIRKLAKTQGNVFATDAILATLMSCTRSVYSWDIIVQRVGSKLFFDKRDNSDFGESFHGKEKFTFPNPNPFVEDDMDKNEVASVAYRYRRWKLGDDIDLIVRCEHDGVMIGANGEVSFINIKTLNEWDSRHCNGVDWRQKLDSQRGAVIATELKNNSYKLARWTTCALLAGSEYLKLGYVSRYHVKDSSRHVILGTQQFKPNEFASQINLIMENAWGILRCVIDICMKLDEGKYLILKDPNKQVIRVYSLPDGTFSSDEEEDEEEEEEEEEVLKSALNKVRHLTRNMVLSFLKCGQELLLIFALSITSSWSNDFLYHDYCIIGAGPSGLQMAYFLQHAGRNYVVFERRNTPGYFFTLYPRHRKLISINKRYTGKSNSEFNLRHDWNSLLSHNNQLLFQHYSQDFFPDADSMVHYLADFASKLDLHVHYNTSIVLVMLEKDPKAWNGHYFILRDQNDQNYKCSVLLVAAGMWVPHEVKFPGSEYVEGYESVSIDPKDFVGQSVLILGRGNSAFETAENILGVTNFVHMVGRSRVRLSWATHYVGDLRAINNGLLDTYQLKSLDGLIEGDLEDLVLIKDRKGKLHITLRYYLENSNSSDPESVTLPQDELDNFATRAPYDRAIRCLGWKFDFSIFNKSVGLMHGKGSKKKYPLIKPSYEAKATRGLFLLGTASHSVDFRKSAGGFIHGFRYTARAVHRLLEVRHHKVPWPASNYPVVQLTNAIVRRVNEASGLYQMFSVLADIILLKENATKFEYLEEYPIGVLQDLEWRTGRKVQDGLFVIVMEYGKNFSGPDKDVFYYNRAMAQNLFRSLLSTPVKRLTPVLHPRPSLLLYRVSALPCRRPWCTSFAFPAMPSQTRTFSTTQVCLHTFNVQDEDDFQDRVLKSQKPVVIDFHAQWCGPCKILGPRLEKVVSKHEGKILMAKVDIDDHTDLALEYESYSKDDNPSLWASAEQIGVQVSAVPTVLAMKNGDVVDKFVGIKDEDQLEAFLKKLIGP
;
A
#
# COMPACT_ATOMS: atom_id res chain seq x y z
N MET A 1 -21.71 16.31 66.06
CA MET A 1 -23.04 16.38 65.41
C MET A 1 -22.83 16.35 63.91
N ALA A 2 -23.43 15.39 63.19
CA ALA A 2 -23.36 15.35 61.74
C ALA A 2 -24.20 16.50 61.17
N LYS A 3 -23.63 17.28 60.25
CA LYS A 3 -24.29 18.44 59.65
C LYS A 3 -25.21 17.96 58.52
N PHE A 4 -26.50 18.18 58.68
CA PHE A 4 -27.50 18.02 57.62
C PHE A 4 -27.97 19.41 57.19
N VAL A 5 -27.90 19.67 55.89
CA VAL A 5 -28.42 20.91 55.28
C VAL A 5 -29.68 20.54 54.52
N THR A 6 -30.74 21.32 54.67
CA THR A 6 -32.00 21.10 53.98
C THR A 6 -31.80 21.15 52.46
N PRO A 7 -32.23 20.13 51.70
CA PRO A 7 -32.14 20.14 50.25
C PRO A 7 -33.08 21.20 49.68
N VAL A 8 -32.60 21.96 48.71
CA VAL A 8 -33.39 22.98 48.01
C VAL A 8 -34.29 22.28 46.99
N VAL A 9 -35.60 22.52 47.08
CA VAL A 9 -36.62 21.99 46.17
C VAL A 9 -37.37 23.18 45.54
N GLN A 10 -37.64 23.09 44.24
CA GLN A 10 -38.36 24.13 43.51
C GLN A 10 -39.85 24.17 43.90
N ASP A 11 -40.40 25.38 44.04
CA ASP A 11 -41.83 25.59 44.31
C ASP A 11 -42.57 25.85 43.00
N ASN A 12 -43.60 25.04 42.71
CA ASN A 12 -44.44 25.16 41.52
C ASN A 12 -45.92 25.28 41.93
N PRO A 13 -46.47 26.50 42.05
CA PRO A 13 -47.84 26.71 42.53
C PRO A 13 -48.92 26.24 41.55
N SER A 14 -48.59 26.15 40.25
CA SER A 14 -49.54 25.91 39.16
C SER A 14 -49.51 24.49 38.59
N GLY A 15 -48.55 23.65 38.99
CA GLY A 15 -48.43 22.29 38.48
C GLY A 15 -47.42 21.46 39.26
N TRP A 16 -47.36 20.16 38.94
CA TRP A 16 -46.46 19.22 39.63
C TRP A 16 -45.09 19.04 38.96
N GLY A 17 -44.84 19.73 37.85
CA GLY A 17 -43.61 19.60 37.04
C GLY A 17 -42.52 20.64 37.35
N PRO A 18 -41.43 20.69 36.57
CA PRO A 18 -40.41 21.72 36.70
C PRO A 18 -40.98 23.11 36.40
N CYS A 19 -40.74 24.09 37.28
CA CYS A 19 -41.16 25.48 37.09
C CYS A 19 -40.06 26.37 36.48
N ALA A 20 -38.81 25.92 36.51
CA ALA A 20 -37.66 26.63 35.94
C ALA A 20 -36.71 25.66 35.22
N VAL A 21 -36.00 26.17 34.21
CA VAL A 21 -34.87 25.45 33.60
C VAL A 21 -33.75 25.36 34.64
N PRO A 22 -33.06 24.21 34.78
CA PRO A 22 -31.96 24.08 35.73
C PRO A 22 -30.89 25.15 35.50
N GLU A 23 -30.47 25.83 36.57
CA GLU A 23 -29.53 26.96 36.50
C GLU A 23 -28.21 26.60 35.78
N GLN A 24 -27.81 25.33 35.84
CA GLN A 24 -26.61 24.78 35.17
C GLN A 24 -26.61 24.95 33.64
N PHE A 25 -27.78 25.04 33.00
CA PHE A 25 -27.90 25.10 31.53
C PHE A 25 -28.56 26.39 31.03
N LYS A 26 -28.89 27.32 31.93
CA LYS A 26 -29.66 28.53 31.59
C LYS A 26 -28.82 29.54 30.78
N ASP A 27 -27.54 29.68 31.12
CA ASP A 27 -26.62 30.64 30.49
C ASP A 27 -25.76 30.01 29.38
N MET A 28 -26.13 28.81 28.90
CA MET A 28 -25.37 28.05 27.91
C MET A 28 -26.29 27.58 26.77
N PRO A 29 -26.01 27.91 25.50
CA PRO A 29 -26.74 27.36 24.36
C PRO A 29 -26.76 25.83 24.41
N TYR A 30 -27.95 25.25 24.44
CA TYR A 30 -28.11 23.81 24.63
C TYR A 30 -27.82 23.05 23.32
N GLN A 31 -26.80 22.19 23.34
CA GLN A 31 -26.53 21.25 22.26
C GLN A 31 -26.39 19.81 22.81
N PRO A 32 -27.22 18.85 22.34
CA PRO A 32 -27.13 17.47 22.80
C PRO A 32 -25.85 16.81 22.30
N PHE A 33 -25.22 15.99 23.16
CA PHE A 33 -24.00 15.27 22.81
C PHE A 33 -23.93 13.91 23.52
N SER A 34 -23.16 12.99 22.96
CA SER A 34 -22.85 11.69 23.56
C SER A 34 -21.38 11.64 23.94
N LYS A 35 -21.09 11.42 25.23
CA LYS A 35 -19.70 11.29 25.75
C LYS A 35 -18.98 10.04 25.25
N GLY A 36 -19.70 9.08 24.67
CA GLY A 36 -19.16 7.82 24.16
C GLY A 36 -18.74 7.87 22.68
N ASP A 37 -19.00 8.98 21.99
CA ASP A 37 -18.68 9.12 20.57
C ASP A 37 -17.17 9.26 20.36
N ARG A 38 -16.68 8.78 19.22
CA ARG A 38 -15.26 8.80 18.89
C ARG A 38 -14.80 10.23 18.60
N LEU A 39 -13.75 10.68 19.30
CA LEU A 39 -13.12 12.00 19.10
C LEU A 39 -11.91 11.92 18.15
N GLY A 40 -11.46 13.07 17.62
CA GLY A 40 -10.21 13.19 16.83
C GLY A 40 -10.37 13.30 15.31
N LYS A 41 -11.43 13.97 14.83
CA LYS A 41 -11.57 14.33 13.41
C LYS A 41 -10.64 15.53 13.11
N VAL A 42 -9.78 15.39 12.11
CA VAL A 42 -8.92 16.46 11.58
C VAL A 42 -9.77 17.32 10.65
N ALA A 43 -9.61 18.64 10.71
CA ALA A 43 -10.14 19.55 9.70
C ALA A 43 -9.04 19.78 8.66
N ASP A 44 -9.33 19.47 7.39
CA ASP A 44 -8.39 19.60 6.28
C ASP A 44 -9.05 20.39 5.16
N TRP A 45 -8.61 21.63 4.97
CA TRP A 45 -9.11 22.54 3.93
C TRP A 45 -8.72 22.10 2.51
N THR A 46 -7.76 21.17 2.36
CA THR A 46 -7.39 20.60 1.05
C THR A 46 -8.18 19.34 0.68
N GLY A 47 -8.90 18.75 1.64
CA GLY A 47 -9.71 17.54 1.46
C GLY A 47 -8.92 16.24 1.18
N ALA A 48 -7.58 16.28 1.25
CA ALA A 48 -6.72 15.15 0.89
C ALA A 48 -6.68 14.04 1.94
N THR A 49 -6.94 14.37 3.21
CA THR A 49 -6.81 13.46 4.35
C THR A 49 -7.86 12.34 4.35
N TYR A 50 -9.05 12.57 3.77
CA TYR A 50 -10.19 11.65 3.83
C TYR A 50 -10.67 11.13 2.47
N GLN A 51 -9.75 10.65 1.61
CA GLN A 51 -10.12 10.02 0.33
C GLN A 51 -11.05 8.80 0.50
N ASP A 52 -11.03 8.15 1.67
CA ASP A 52 -11.94 7.07 2.03
C ASP A 52 -12.97 7.55 3.08
N LYS A 53 -14.25 7.66 2.67
CA LYS A 53 -15.37 8.11 3.51
C LYS A 53 -15.65 7.20 4.71
N ARG A 54 -15.02 6.01 4.80
CA ARG A 54 -15.13 5.11 5.96
C ARG A 54 -14.60 5.71 7.27
N TYR A 55 -13.69 6.68 7.21
CA TYR A 55 -13.14 7.31 8.41
C TYR A 55 -14.00 8.45 8.93
N THR A 56 -14.59 9.27 8.06
CA THR A 56 -15.48 10.37 8.45
C THR A 56 -16.73 9.87 9.17
N ASN A 57 -17.28 8.73 8.74
CA ASN A 57 -18.48 8.13 9.34
C ASN A 57 -18.25 7.63 10.79
N LYS A 58 -17.01 7.49 11.24
CA LYS A 58 -16.68 7.06 12.61
C LYS A 58 -16.78 8.20 13.63
N TYR A 59 -16.76 9.45 13.17
CA TYR A 59 -16.82 10.66 14.00
C TYR A 59 -18.19 11.34 13.96
N SER A 60 -19.13 10.77 13.21
CA SER A 60 -20.52 11.25 13.19
C SER A 60 -21.18 10.89 14.51
N SER A 61 -21.74 11.89 15.20
CA SER A 61 -22.54 11.63 16.40
C SER A 61 -23.80 10.86 16.02
N GLN A 62 -24.14 9.84 16.82
CA GLN A 62 -25.30 8.97 16.57
C GLN A 62 -26.62 9.61 17.04
N PHE A 63 -26.55 10.57 17.96
CA PHE A 63 -27.74 11.13 18.64
C PHE A 63 -27.68 12.66 18.83
N GLY A 64 -26.51 13.30 18.66
CA GLY A 64 -26.27 14.73 18.98
C GLY A 64 -26.03 15.63 17.77
N GLY A 65 -26.92 15.63 16.78
CA GLY A 65 -26.81 16.52 15.61
C GLY A 65 -27.33 17.93 15.92
N GLY A 66 -26.43 18.88 16.19
CA GLY A 66 -26.77 20.28 16.39
C GLY A 66 -25.67 21.21 15.85
N SER A 67 -26.04 22.43 15.48
CA SER A 67 -25.14 23.44 14.90
C SER A 67 -25.15 24.76 15.68
N GLN A 68 -25.53 24.73 16.97
CA GLN A 68 -25.52 25.95 17.79
C GLN A 68 -24.11 26.46 18.05
N TYR A 69 -23.14 25.54 18.19
CA TYR A 69 -21.71 25.85 18.24
C TYR A 69 -21.03 25.56 16.89
N ALA A 70 -21.54 26.15 15.79
CA ALA A 70 -20.96 26.02 14.46
C ALA A 70 -20.60 27.40 13.88
N TYR A 71 -19.50 27.45 13.13
CA TYR A 71 -19.12 28.62 12.36
C TYR A 71 -19.25 28.28 10.87
N PHE A 72 -20.02 29.08 10.16
CA PHE A 72 -20.16 29.01 8.71
C PHE A 72 -19.47 30.25 8.16
N HIS A 73 -18.36 30.05 7.45
CA HIS A 73 -17.71 31.14 6.73
C HIS A 73 -18.47 31.34 5.41
N GLU A 74 -19.12 32.49 5.24
CA GLU A 74 -19.96 32.77 4.07
C GLU A 74 -19.14 32.84 2.76
N GLU A 75 -17.83 33.11 2.88
CA GLU A 75 -16.88 33.28 1.77
C GLU A 75 -15.73 32.23 1.82
N ASP A 76 -16.01 30.97 2.14
CA ASP A 76 -15.00 29.87 2.15
C ASP A 76 -14.62 29.42 0.72
N GLU A 77 -14.12 30.37 -0.07
CA GLU A 77 -13.79 30.20 -1.48
C GLU A 77 -12.31 30.48 -1.75
N ALA A 78 -11.71 29.70 -2.64
CA ALA A 78 -10.38 29.99 -3.20
C ALA A 78 -10.45 30.98 -4.39
N SER A 79 -11.59 31.67 -4.56
CA SER A 79 -11.86 32.60 -5.67
C SER A 79 -11.10 33.91 -5.53
N PHE A 80 -10.76 34.31 -4.31
CA PHE A 80 -9.87 35.45 -4.05
C PHE A 80 -8.46 35.16 -4.55
N GLN A 81 -8.08 35.85 -5.62
CA GLN A 81 -6.72 35.82 -6.14
C GLN A 81 -5.85 36.78 -5.33
N LEU A 82 -4.73 36.27 -4.81
CA LEU A 82 -3.68 37.13 -4.28
C LEU A 82 -3.06 37.87 -5.47
N VAL A 83 -3.18 39.20 -5.49
CA VAL A 83 -2.69 40.02 -6.60
C VAL A 83 -1.16 40.04 -6.57
N ASP A 84 -0.55 39.13 -7.31
CA ASP A 84 0.87 39.08 -7.60
C ASP A 84 1.05 38.89 -9.12
N THR A 85 1.91 39.69 -9.74
CA THR A 85 2.02 39.87 -11.20
C THR A 85 2.77 38.75 -11.92
N THR A 86 2.76 37.51 -11.42
CA THR A 86 3.52 36.38 -12.00
C THR A 86 2.66 35.12 -12.22
N ARG A 87 3.01 34.34 -13.25
CA ARG A 87 2.12 33.37 -13.93
C ARG A 87 2.10 31.99 -13.24
N THR A 88 0.94 31.36 -13.09
CA THR A 88 0.76 30.08 -12.39
C THR A 88 1.04 28.84 -13.29
N GLN A 89 1.98 27.94 -12.93
CA GLN A 89 2.19 26.62 -13.60
C GLN A 89 1.65 25.40 -12.82
N LYS A 90 1.33 24.34 -13.59
CA LYS A 90 0.88 23.00 -13.15
C LYS A 90 1.99 22.18 -12.47
N THR A 91 1.59 21.32 -11.53
CA THR A 91 2.46 20.51 -10.63
C THR A 91 3.20 19.31 -11.26
N ALA A 92 4.38 18.99 -10.71
CA ALA A 92 5.38 17.99 -11.14
C ALA A 92 4.91 16.51 -11.26
N TYR A 93 3.73 16.15 -10.78
CA TYR A 93 3.22 14.77 -10.78
C TYR A 93 2.93 14.22 -12.19
N GLN A 94 2.66 15.08 -13.18
CA GLN A 94 2.27 14.65 -14.53
C GLN A 94 3.46 14.30 -15.45
N ARG A 95 4.68 14.80 -15.19
CA ARG A 95 5.83 14.63 -16.11
C ARG A 95 6.62 13.31 -15.94
N ASN A 96 6.64 12.69 -14.76
CA ASN A 96 7.52 11.55 -14.46
C ASN A 96 7.00 10.17 -14.93
N ARG A 97 5.81 10.10 -15.54
CA ARG A 97 5.13 8.84 -15.88
C ARG A 97 5.59 8.21 -17.21
N MET A 98 6.19 8.99 -18.11
CA MET A 98 6.56 8.54 -19.48
C MET A 98 7.90 7.79 -19.55
N ARG A 99 8.89 8.10 -18.69
CA ARG A 99 10.25 7.50 -18.77
C ARG A 99 10.37 6.08 -18.23
N PHE A 100 9.46 5.66 -17.35
CA PHE A 100 9.51 4.32 -16.72
C PHE A 100 9.09 3.19 -17.66
N ALA A 101 8.40 3.49 -18.77
CA ALA A 101 7.92 2.52 -19.75
C ALA A 101 9.04 1.98 -20.67
N GLN A 102 9.99 2.83 -21.08
CA GLN A 102 11.09 2.46 -21.99
C GLN A 102 12.17 1.58 -21.32
N ARG A 103 12.43 1.76 -20.02
CA ARG A 103 13.48 1.01 -19.30
C ARG A 103 13.09 -0.46 -19.01
N ASN A 104 11.79 -0.75 -18.92
CA ASN A 104 11.27 -2.11 -18.73
C ASN A 104 11.29 -2.96 -20.01
N LEU A 105 11.27 -2.34 -21.19
CA LEU A 105 11.34 -3.04 -22.49
C LEU A 105 12.74 -3.59 -22.81
N ARG A 106 13.81 -2.90 -22.37
CA ARG A 106 15.20 -3.38 -22.57
C ARG A 106 15.57 -4.56 -21.67
N ARG A 107 15.08 -4.57 -20.42
CA ARG A 107 15.39 -5.61 -19.42
C ARG A 107 14.73 -6.98 -19.70
N ASP A 108 13.63 -6.98 -20.47
CA ASP A 108 12.94 -8.19 -20.91
C ASP A 108 13.57 -8.84 -22.17
N LYS A 109 14.39 -8.08 -22.91
CA LYS A 109 15.12 -8.57 -24.10
C LYS A 109 16.34 -9.42 -23.70
N ASP A 110 17.09 -8.98 -22.68
CA ASP A 110 18.29 -9.70 -22.19
C ASP A 110 17.96 -11.00 -21.44
N ARG A 111 16.78 -11.07 -20.81
CA ARG A 111 16.34 -12.26 -20.07
C ARG A 111 15.88 -13.40 -20.99
N ARG A 112 15.48 -13.10 -22.24
CA ARG A 112 15.08 -14.10 -23.24
C ARG A 112 16.29 -14.81 -23.88
N ASN A 113 17.41 -14.11 -24.04
CA ASN A 113 18.61 -14.66 -24.67
C ASN A 113 19.35 -15.69 -23.79
N ILE A 114 19.32 -15.52 -22.47
CA ILE A 114 19.97 -16.46 -21.51
C ILE A 114 19.18 -17.78 -21.36
N LEU A 115 17.86 -17.76 -21.57
CA LEU A 115 16.99 -18.94 -21.42
C LEU A 115 16.99 -19.85 -22.65
N GLN A 116 17.39 -19.36 -23.83
CA GLN A 116 17.49 -20.18 -25.05
C GLN A 116 18.73 -21.09 -25.06
N PHE A 117 19.82 -20.68 -24.42
CA PHE A 117 21.09 -21.42 -24.42
C PHE A 117 21.05 -22.69 -23.54
N ASN A 118 20.31 -22.65 -22.42
CA ASN A 118 20.23 -23.77 -21.47
C ASN A 118 19.24 -24.88 -21.87
N LEU A 119 18.51 -24.74 -22.97
CA LEU A 119 17.54 -25.75 -23.44
C LEU A 119 18.15 -26.76 -24.43
N GLN A 120 19.39 -26.60 -24.89
CA GLN A 120 19.97 -27.50 -25.91
C GLN A 120 20.54 -28.81 -25.34
N THR A 121 20.84 -28.89 -24.04
CA THR A 121 21.58 -30.02 -23.43
C THR A 121 20.72 -31.10 -22.75
N LEU A 122 19.39 -31.01 -22.80
CA LEU A 122 18.47 -31.92 -22.09
C LEU A 122 17.79 -32.98 -22.99
N PRO A 123 17.61 -34.23 -22.50
CA PRO A 123 16.91 -35.31 -23.21
C PRO A 123 15.40 -35.05 -23.38
N LYS A 124 14.77 -35.66 -24.39
CA LYS A 124 13.39 -35.35 -24.86
C LYS A 124 12.31 -35.42 -23.75
N SER A 125 12.39 -36.40 -22.83
CA SER A 125 11.43 -36.55 -21.73
C SER A 125 11.58 -35.47 -20.65
N ALA A 126 12.81 -35.02 -20.37
CA ALA A 126 13.08 -33.93 -19.44
C ALA A 126 12.68 -32.56 -20.02
N LYS A 127 12.87 -32.36 -21.34
CA LYS A 127 12.42 -31.15 -22.06
C LYS A 127 10.91 -30.92 -21.99
N GLN A 128 10.11 -31.99 -22.05
CA GLN A 128 8.65 -31.91 -21.95
C GLN A 128 8.21 -31.49 -20.54
N LYS A 129 8.79 -32.15 -19.51
CA LYS A 129 8.52 -31.84 -18.09
C LYS A 129 8.92 -30.42 -17.71
N GLU A 130 10.05 -29.92 -18.21
CA GLU A 130 10.51 -28.55 -17.97
C GLU A 130 9.61 -27.51 -18.67
N ARG A 131 9.10 -27.83 -19.88
CA ARG A 131 8.13 -27.00 -20.61
C ARG A 131 6.77 -26.92 -19.90
N ASP A 132 6.30 -28.01 -19.32
CA ASP A 132 5.03 -28.04 -18.59
C ASP A 132 5.13 -27.33 -17.24
N ARG A 133 6.27 -27.48 -16.54
CA ARG A 133 6.58 -26.71 -15.33
C ARG A 133 6.67 -25.20 -15.61
N LEU A 134 7.28 -24.80 -16.74
CA LEU A 134 7.31 -23.40 -17.20
C LEU A 134 5.93 -22.87 -17.64
N ARG A 135 5.06 -23.73 -18.19
CA ARG A 135 3.65 -23.39 -18.50
C ARG A 135 2.83 -23.18 -17.24
N LEU A 136 2.97 -24.03 -16.22
CA LEU A 136 2.30 -23.85 -14.93
C LEU A 136 2.82 -22.61 -14.19
N GLN A 137 4.13 -22.37 -14.17
CA GLN A 137 4.71 -21.18 -13.55
C GLN A 137 4.28 -19.89 -14.27
N LYS A 138 4.15 -19.90 -15.61
CA LYS A 138 3.59 -18.78 -16.38
C LYS A 138 2.09 -18.60 -16.18
N LYS A 139 1.31 -19.66 -15.95
CA LYS A 139 -0.12 -19.56 -15.57
C LYS A 139 -0.26 -18.94 -14.17
N PHE A 140 0.50 -19.40 -13.19
CA PHE A 140 0.51 -18.85 -11.83
C PHE A 140 1.02 -17.39 -11.79
N GLN A 141 2.07 -17.04 -12.54
CA GLN A 141 2.53 -15.65 -12.66
C GLN A 141 1.57 -14.75 -13.46
N LYS A 142 0.83 -15.27 -14.44
CA LYS A 142 -0.20 -14.49 -15.14
C LYS A 142 -1.44 -14.26 -14.28
N GLN A 143 -1.80 -15.20 -13.39
CA GLN A 143 -2.98 -15.06 -12.54
C GLN A 143 -2.74 -14.10 -11.36
N PHE A 144 -1.53 -14.08 -10.77
CA PHE A 144 -1.16 -13.12 -9.71
C PHE A 144 -0.59 -11.79 -10.23
N GLY A 145 0.06 -11.79 -11.40
CA GLY A 145 0.65 -10.59 -12.00
C GLY A 145 -0.35 -9.67 -12.70
N VAL A 146 -1.54 -10.16 -13.05
CA VAL A 146 -2.61 -9.33 -13.64
C VAL A 146 -3.38 -8.56 -12.56
N ARG A 147 -3.48 -9.08 -11.33
CA ARG A 147 -4.15 -8.41 -10.20
C ARG A 147 -3.36 -7.19 -9.68
N GLN A 148 -2.03 -7.24 -9.70
CA GLN A 148 -1.19 -6.13 -9.22
C GLN A 148 -0.95 -5.00 -10.24
N LYS A 149 -1.20 -5.23 -11.54
CA LYS A 149 -0.86 -4.25 -12.59
C LYS A 149 -1.99 -3.28 -12.95
N TRP A 150 -3.21 -3.54 -12.49
CA TRP A 150 -4.39 -2.74 -12.86
C TRP A 150 -4.85 -1.76 -11.77
N ASP A 151 -4.56 -2.01 -10.50
CA ASP A 151 -4.81 -1.03 -9.42
C ASP A 151 -3.77 0.12 -9.36
N GLN A 152 -2.73 0.08 -10.21
CA GLN A 152 -1.67 1.10 -10.29
C GLN A 152 -1.75 2.01 -11.53
N LYS A 153 -2.88 2.05 -12.24
CA LYS A 153 -3.15 3.16 -13.15
C LYS A 153 -3.64 4.35 -12.32
N SER A 154 -2.72 5.27 -11.97
CA SER A 154 -3.08 6.67 -11.73
C SER A 154 -4.07 7.07 -12.83
N GLN A 155 -5.24 7.58 -12.43
CA GLN A 155 -6.16 8.20 -13.37
C GLN A 155 -5.34 9.25 -14.14
N LYS A 156 -5.24 9.12 -15.46
CA LYS A 156 -4.88 10.28 -16.28
C LYS A 156 -5.95 11.35 -15.97
N PRO A 157 -5.60 12.64 -15.90
CA PRO A 157 -6.62 13.68 -15.84
C PRO A 157 -7.61 13.41 -16.99
N ARG A 158 -8.90 13.36 -16.66
CA ARG A 158 -9.92 13.18 -17.69
C ARG A 158 -10.00 14.48 -18.48
N ASP A 159 -10.20 14.36 -19.78
CA ASP A 159 -10.34 15.52 -20.65
C ASP A 159 -11.72 16.16 -20.42
N SER A 160 -11.75 17.49 -20.43
CA SER A 160 -12.99 18.25 -20.40
C SER A 160 -13.75 18.03 -21.69
N SER A 161 -15.08 18.02 -21.64
CA SER A 161 -15.92 17.85 -22.83
C SER A 161 -15.88 19.09 -23.72
N VAL A 162 -15.57 20.26 -23.15
CA VAL A 162 -15.29 21.50 -23.87
C VAL A 162 -14.07 22.21 -23.28
N GLU A 163 -13.33 22.92 -24.12
CA GLU A 163 -12.24 23.78 -23.69
C GLU A 163 -12.81 25.08 -23.08
N VAL A 164 -12.65 25.24 -21.77
CA VAL A 164 -13.11 26.44 -21.05
C VAL A 164 -12.17 27.59 -21.39
N ARG A 165 -12.72 28.62 -22.05
CA ARG A 165 -11.99 29.84 -22.41
C ARG A 165 -12.03 30.86 -21.26
N SER A 166 -11.10 31.81 -21.27
CA SER A 166 -10.96 32.82 -20.21
C SER A 166 -12.04 33.90 -20.22
N ASP A 167 -12.75 34.06 -21.33
CA ASP A 167 -13.88 34.98 -21.54
C ASP A 167 -15.22 34.42 -21.03
N TRP A 168 -15.27 33.17 -20.57
CA TRP A 168 -16.48 32.56 -20.02
C TRP A 168 -16.65 32.90 -18.54
N GLU A 169 -17.82 33.43 -18.20
CA GLU A 169 -18.12 33.86 -16.83
C GLU A 169 -18.82 32.74 -16.05
N VAL A 170 -18.31 32.35 -14.88
CA VAL A 170 -18.98 31.39 -13.99
C VAL A 170 -20.14 32.08 -13.28
N LYS A 171 -21.38 31.61 -13.49
CA LYS A 171 -22.60 32.13 -12.84
C LYS A 171 -22.95 31.37 -11.56
N GLU A 172 -22.85 30.04 -11.58
CA GLU A 172 -23.10 29.22 -10.37
C GLU A 172 -22.27 27.93 -10.37
N GLU A 173 -21.86 27.49 -9.17
CA GLU A 173 -21.18 26.22 -8.93
C GLU A 173 -22.00 25.35 -7.96
N MET A 174 -22.29 24.10 -8.34
CA MET A 174 -23.07 23.15 -7.55
C MET A 174 -22.34 21.83 -7.38
N ASP A 175 -22.00 21.49 -6.14
CA ASP A 175 -21.34 20.23 -5.80
C ASP A 175 -22.34 19.06 -5.70
N PHE A 176 -21.86 17.84 -5.91
CA PHE A 176 -22.73 16.66 -5.86
C PHE A 176 -23.40 16.45 -4.49
N PRO A 177 -22.75 16.70 -3.33
CA PRO A 177 -23.41 16.66 -2.04
C PRO A 177 -24.63 17.58 -1.91
N ARG A 178 -24.60 18.82 -2.44
CA ARG A 178 -25.76 19.71 -2.49
C ARG A 178 -26.85 19.12 -3.37
N LEU A 179 -26.51 18.63 -4.56
CA LEU A 179 -27.46 18.03 -5.50
C LEU A 179 -28.12 16.75 -4.96
N MET A 180 -27.40 15.91 -4.21
CA MET A 180 -27.94 14.68 -3.59
C MET A 180 -28.97 14.95 -2.49
N LYS A 181 -28.99 16.15 -1.92
CA LYS A 181 -29.96 16.54 -0.86
C LYS A 181 -31.23 17.16 -1.44
N MET A 182 -31.22 17.57 -2.71
CA MET A 182 -32.39 18.16 -3.36
C MET A 182 -33.52 17.16 -3.43
N ARG A 183 -34.76 17.63 -3.21
CA ARG A 183 -35.97 16.84 -3.36
C ARG A 183 -37.08 17.72 -3.89
N TYR A 184 -37.91 17.18 -4.76
CA TYR A 184 -39.11 17.84 -5.26
C TYR A 184 -40.21 16.79 -5.44
N LEU A 185 -41.38 17.04 -4.83
CA LEU A 185 -42.49 16.09 -4.70
C LEU A 185 -43.71 16.49 -5.55
N GLU A 186 -43.89 17.77 -5.84
CA GLU A 186 -45.08 18.32 -6.52
C GLU A 186 -44.93 18.28 -8.06
N VAL A 187 -44.75 17.07 -8.60
CA VAL A 187 -44.69 16.84 -10.06
C VAL A 187 -46.04 16.30 -10.53
N SER A 188 -46.68 16.99 -11.48
CA SER A 188 -47.93 16.49 -12.07
C SER A 188 -47.69 15.27 -12.98
N GLU A 189 -48.71 14.45 -13.19
CA GLU A 189 -48.64 13.46 -14.27
C GLU A 189 -48.54 14.15 -15.65
N PRO A 190 -47.75 13.60 -16.58
CA PRO A 190 -47.57 14.17 -17.90
C PRO A 190 -48.81 14.07 -18.78
N GLN A 191 -49.02 15.10 -19.59
CA GLN A 191 -50.00 15.10 -20.68
C GLN A 191 -49.29 14.94 -22.03
N ASP A 192 -49.73 13.97 -22.84
CA ASP A 192 -49.20 13.77 -24.20
C ASP A 192 -49.83 14.82 -25.13
N ILE A 193 -48.99 15.64 -25.76
CA ILE A 193 -49.42 16.70 -26.69
C ILE A 193 -49.44 16.16 -28.12
N GLU A 194 -48.35 15.54 -28.54
CA GLU A 194 -48.14 15.08 -29.90
C GLU A 194 -47.32 13.78 -29.90
N CYS A 195 -47.72 12.81 -30.73
CA CYS A 195 -47.04 11.52 -30.84
C CYS A 195 -46.74 11.24 -32.32
N CYS A 196 -45.46 11.05 -32.64
CA CYS A 196 -44.96 10.98 -34.00
C CYS A 196 -44.08 9.74 -34.22
N GLY A 197 -44.02 9.24 -35.45
CA GLY A 197 -43.09 8.18 -35.86
C GLY A 197 -43.72 6.78 -35.94
N ALA A 198 -42.86 5.77 -36.01
CA ALA A 198 -43.30 4.38 -36.23
C ALA A 198 -42.37 3.39 -35.52
N LEU A 199 -42.97 2.39 -34.88
CA LEU A 199 -42.29 1.38 -34.07
C LEU A 199 -42.40 -0.01 -34.69
N GLU A 200 -41.31 -0.75 -34.69
CA GLU A 200 -41.32 -2.16 -35.04
C GLU A 200 -41.70 -3.05 -33.86
N HIS A 201 -42.35 -4.18 -34.19
CA HIS A 201 -42.69 -5.18 -33.20
C HIS A 201 -41.46 -5.94 -32.70
N TYR A 202 -41.26 -5.96 -31.38
CA TYR A 202 -40.19 -6.70 -30.73
C TYR A 202 -40.33 -8.22 -30.99
N ASP A 203 -39.26 -8.83 -31.51
CA ASP A 203 -39.21 -10.28 -31.70
C ASP A 203 -38.92 -11.00 -30.37
N LYS A 204 -39.96 -11.61 -29.80
CA LYS A 204 -39.87 -12.44 -28.58
C LYS A 204 -38.91 -13.64 -28.72
N GLY A 205 -38.50 -13.99 -29.94
CA GLY A 205 -37.43 -14.97 -30.18
C GLY A 205 -36.09 -14.58 -29.52
N PHE A 206 -35.82 -13.28 -29.35
CA PHE A 206 -34.60 -12.79 -28.67
C PHE A 206 -34.60 -13.04 -27.16
N ASP A 207 -35.76 -13.27 -26.54
CA ASP A 207 -35.87 -13.60 -25.12
C ASP A 207 -35.43 -15.05 -24.83
N ARG A 208 -35.37 -15.90 -25.86
CA ARG A 208 -34.96 -17.32 -25.76
C ARG A 208 -33.46 -17.55 -25.99
N ILE A 209 -32.70 -16.50 -26.28
CA ILE A 209 -31.26 -16.58 -26.47
C ILE A 209 -30.59 -16.85 -25.12
N THR A 210 -29.67 -17.81 -25.10
CA THR A 210 -28.85 -18.19 -23.92
C THR A 210 -27.38 -18.14 -24.30
N THR A 211 -26.47 -18.21 -23.33
CA THR A 211 -25.02 -18.15 -23.64
C THR A 211 -24.55 -19.35 -24.45
N ARG A 212 -25.29 -20.47 -24.41
CA ARG A 212 -25.03 -21.68 -25.22
C ARG A 212 -25.64 -21.62 -26.63
N ASN A 213 -26.65 -20.79 -26.82
CA ASN A 213 -27.33 -20.56 -28.11
C ASN A 213 -27.23 -19.07 -28.47
N GLU A 214 -25.99 -18.55 -28.50
CA GLU A 214 -25.71 -17.16 -28.81
C GLU A 214 -26.00 -16.86 -30.30
N ARG A 215 -26.47 -15.63 -30.59
CA ARG A 215 -26.68 -15.15 -31.97
C ARG A 215 -25.63 -14.13 -32.36
N ASN A 216 -25.07 -14.23 -33.56
CA ASN A 216 -24.16 -13.23 -34.09
C ASN A 216 -24.87 -11.88 -34.28
N LEU A 217 -24.29 -10.80 -33.76
CA LEU A 217 -24.78 -9.45 -34.00
C LEU A 217 -24.41 -9.04 -35.43
N ARG A 218 -25.41 -8.69 -36.24
CA ARG A 218 -25.20 -8.16 -37.60
C ARG A 218 -25.13 -6.64 -37.55
N SER A 219 -24.24 -6.05 -38.35
CA SER A 219 -24.25 -4.60 -38.59
C SER A 219 -25.40 -4.28 -39.54
N ILE A 220 -26.22 -3.29 -39.19
CA ILE A 220 -27.35 -2.84 -39.99
C ILE A 220 -27.21 -1.35 -40.20
N LYS A 221 -27.24 -0.93 -41.46
CA LYS A 221 -27.24 0.48 -41.80
C LYS A 221 -28.67 1.01 -41.72
N ARG A 222 -28.90 1.95 -40.80
CA ARG A 222 -30.17 2.66 -40.56
C ARG A 222 -29.87 4.12 -40.27
N ILE A 223 -30.81 5.00 -40.58
CA ILE A 223 -30.69 6.44 -40.28
C ILE A 223 -31.18 6.69 -38.84
N PHE A 224 -30.29 7.17 -37.97
CA PHE A 224 -30.59 7.58 -36.59
C PHE A 224 -30.57 9.10 -36.50
N HIS A 225 -31.70 9.67 -36.10
CA HIS A 225 -31.83 11.12 -35.96
C HIS A 225 -31.43 11.54 -34.55
N THR A 226 -30.36 12.32 -34.44
CA THR A 226 -29.87 12.88 -33.16
C THR A 226 -30.22 14.37 -33.04
N VAL A 227 -31.42 14.77 -33.48
CA VAL A 227 -31.84 16.19 -33.53
C VAL A 227 -31.89 16.82 -32.14
N THR A 228 -31.32 18.02 -32.04
CA THR A 228 -31.28 18.95 -30.88
C THR A 228 -32.66 19.49 -30.52
N THR A 229 -32.75 20.27 -29.43
CA THR A 229 -34.02 20.85 -29.00
C THR A 229 -34.44 22.03 -29.90
N THR A 230 -33.50 22.89 -30.30
CA THR A 230 -33.80 24.06 -31.14
C THR A 230 -34.10 23.70 -32.58
N ASP A 231 -33.47 22.65 -33.12
CA ASP A 231 -33.67 22.26 -34.52
C ASP A 231 -34.97 21.46 -34.73
N ASP A 232 -35.52 20.92 -33.65
CA ASP A 232 -36.77 20.18 -33.67
C ASP A 232 -37.94 21.07 -34.13
N PRO A 233 -38.58 20.77 -35.28
CA PRO A 233 -39.65 21.59 -35.82
C PRO A 233 -40.93 21.53 -34.98
N VAL A 234 -41.17 20.42 -34.27
CA VAL A 234 -42.34 20.26 -33.39
C VAL A 234 -42.14 21.10 -32.13
N ILE A 235 -40.94 21.06 -31.53
CA ILE A 235 -40.62 21.92 -30.37
C ILE A 235 -40.70 23.39 -30.77
N ARG A 236 -40.19 23.80 -31.94
CA ARG A 236 -40.32 25.19 -32.43
C ARG A 236 -41.77 25.62 -32.61
N LYS A 237 -42.65 24.72 -33.04
CA LYS A 237 -44.09 24.97 -33.15
C LYS A 237 -44.73 25.09 -31.77
N LEU A 238 -44.43 24.17 -30.85
CA LEU A 238 -44.94 24.18 -29.47
C LEU A 238 -44.46 25.41 -28.70
N ALA A 239 -43.21 25.82 -28.90
CA ALA A 239 -42.64 26.99 -28.28
C ALA A 239 -43.38 28.29 -28.63
N LYS A 240 -44.14 28.34 -29.74
CA LYS A 240 -45.01 29.49 -30.05
C LYS A 240 -46.34 29.46 -29.31
N THR A 241 -46.82 28.29 -28.91
CA THR A 241 -48.18 28.09 -28.37
C THR A 241 -48.22 27.86 -26.86
N GLN A 242 -47.33 27.03 -26.29
CA GLN A 242 -47.35 26.64 -24.88
C GLN A 242 -45.98 26.15 -24.38
N GLY A 243 -45.78 26.15 -23.05
CA GLY A 243 -44.53 25.76 -22.40
C GLY A 243 -43.53 26.90 -22.25
N ASN A 244 -42.72 26.83 -21.20
CA ASN A 244 -41.62 27.76 -20.97
C ASN A 244 -40.26 27.07 -20.80
N VAL A 245 -40.22 25.74 -20.63
CA VAL A 245 -38.97 24.98 -20.64
C VAL A 245 -39.06 23.84 -21.65
N PHE A 246 -38.08 23.75 -22.54
CA PHE A 246 -38.05 22.75 -23.62
C PHE A 246 -36.75 21.95 -23.56
N ALA A 247 -36.87 20.62 -23.67
CA ALA A 247 -35.72 19.71 -23.68
C ALA A 247 -36.04 18.39 -24.39
N THR A 248 -34.99 17.60 -24.66
CA THR A 248 -35.12 16.18 -25.02
C THR A 248 -34.86 15.30 -23.79
N ASP A 249 -35.42 14.09 -23.81
CA ASP A 249 -35.24 13.11 -22.74
C ASP A 249 -33.76 12.76 -22.47
N ALA A 250 -32.92 12.69 -23.50
CA ALA A 250 -31.48 12.44 -23.37
C ALA A 250 -30.76 13.55 -22.58
N ILE A 251 -31.17 14.80 -22.77
CA ILE A 251 -30.62 15.97 -22.07
C ILE A 251 -31.11 15.98 -20.62
N LEU A 252 -32.41 15.79 -20.39
CA LEU A 252 -32.95 15.74 -19.04
C LEU A 252 -32.42 14.57 -18.23
N ALA A 253 -32.28 13.38 -18.83
CA ALA A 253 -31.70 12.23 -18.16
C ALA A 253 -30.26 12.49 -17.71
N THR A 254 -29.50 13.29 -18.47
CA THR A 254 -28.14 13.72 -18.13
C THR A 254 -28.15 14.64 -16.90
N LEU A 255 -29.07 15.61 -16.84
CA LEU A 255 -29.24 16.51 -15.68
C LEU A 255 -29.74 15.75 -14.44
N MET A 256 -30.82 14.98 -14.58
CA MET A 256 -31.48 14.24 -13.50
C MET A 256 -30.57 13.19 -12.83
N SER A 257 -29.63 12.61 -13.58
CA SER A 257 -28.70 11.60 -13.07
C SER A 257 -27.26 12.12 -12.92
N CYS A 258 -27.05 13.44 -12.96
CA CYS A 258 -25.72 14.07 -12.95
C CYS A 258 -24.84 13.66 -11.77
N THR A 259 -25.42 13.35 -10.61
CA THR A 259 -24.73 12.94 -9.38
C THR A 259 -23.96 11.62 -9.50
N ARG A 260 -24.23 10.84 -10.57
CA ARG A 260 -23.51 9.59 -10.89
C ARG A 260 -22.40 9.78 -11.93
N SER A 261 -22.30 10.97 -12.52
CA SER A 261 -21.38 11.23 -13.63
C SER A 261 -19.92 11.34 -13.19
N VAL A 262 -19.03 10.62 -13.90
CA VAL A 262 -17.58 10.64 -13.67
C VAL A 262 -16.80 11.25 -14.85
N TYR A 263 -17.30 11.15 -16.08
CA TYR A 263 -16.74 11.85 -17.25
C TYR A 263 -17.36 13.25 -17.42
N SER A 264 -16.66 14.17 -18.08
CA SER A 264 -17.18 15.49 -18.41
C SER A 264 -18.34 15.37 -19.41
N TRP A 265 -19.32 16.26 -19.29
CA TRP A 265 -20.39 16.47 -20.26
C TRP A 265 -20.82 17.94 -20.16
N ASP A 266 -21.41 18.44 -21.24
CA ASP A 266 -21.90 19.81 -21.33
C ASP A 266 -23.28 19.85 -21.96
N ILE A 267 -24.09 20.80 -21.50
CA ILE A 267 -25.44 21.08 -21.99
C ILE A 267 -25.51 22.58 -22.23
N ILE A 268 -25.90 22.97 -23.43
CA ILE A 268 -26.14 24.37 -23.79
C ILE A 268 -27.51 24.75 -23.26
N VAL A 269 -27.62 25.95 -22.70
CA VAL A 269 -28.89 26.48 -22.23
C VAL A 269 -29.10 27.84 -22.89
N GLN A 270 -30.15 27.99 -23.65
CA GLN A 270 -30.50 29.25 -24.29
C GLN A 270 -31.74 29.83 -23.62
N ARG A 271 -31.59 31.04 -23.06
CA ARG A 271 -32.71 31.80 -22.52
C ARG A 271 -33.12 32.87 -23.54
N VAL A 272 -34.39 32.82 -23.97
CA VAL A 272 -35.00 33.80 -24.88
C VAL A 272 -36.32 34.26 -24.26
N GLY A 273 -36.39 35.51 -23.81
CA GLY A 273 -37.52 36.00 -23.03
C GLY A 273 -37.74 35.19 -21.75
N SER A 274 -38.98 34.71 -21.56
CA SER A 274 -39.39 33.83 -20.46
C SER A 274 -39.25 32.33 -20.78
N LYS A 275 -38.54 31.97 -21.86
CA LYS A 275 -38.43 30.58 -22.34
C LYS A 275 -37.00 30.09 -22.24
N LEU A 276 -36.86 28.83 -21.84
CA LEU A 276 -35.60 28.15 -21.65
C LEU A 276 -35.51 26.93 -22.56
N PHE A 277 -34.45 26.86 -23.36
CA PHE A 277 -34.16 25.73 -24.24
C PHE A 277 -32.90 25.04 -23.74
N PHE A 278 -33.01 23.77 -23.35
CA PHE A 278 -31.84 22.94 -23.05
C PHE A 278 -31.43 22.20 -24.31
N ASP A 279 -30.20 22.43 -24.75
CA ASP A 279 -29.65 21.85 -25.96
C ASP A 279 -28.34 21.09 -25.76
N LYS A 280 -27.98 20.30 -26.77
CA LYS A 280 -26.72 19.56 -26.86
C LYS A 280 -25.91 20.05 -28.06
N ARG A 281 -24.62 19.77 -28.07
CA ARG A 281 -23.76 19.97 -29.26
C ARG A 281 -23.96 18.85 -30.28
N ASP A 282 -23.81 19.20 -31.56
CA ASP A 282 -24.14 18.32 -32.69
C ASP A 282 -23.21 17.10 -32.85
N ASN A 283 -22.02 17.12 -32.24
CA ASN A 283 -21.00 16.07 -32.42
C ASN A 283 -21.04 14.95 -31.35
N SER A 284 -22.19 14.30 -31.15
CA SER A 284 -22.25 13.10 -30.28
C SER A 284 -23.15 11.98 -30.81
N ASP A 285 -22.52 10.88 -31.23
CA ASP A 285 -23.14 9.70 -31.83
C ASP A 285 -23.47 8.59 -30.81
N PHE A 286 -24.52 7.78 -31.08
CA PHE A 286 -24.56 6.30 -30.99
C PHE A 286 -25.99 5.70 -30.87
N GLY A 287 -26.28 4.63 -31.64
CA GLY A 287 -27.07 3.44 -31.22
C GLY A 287 -28.08 2.84 -32.23
N GLU A 288 -27.92 1.55 -32.61
CA GLU A 288 -28.67 0.82 -33.69
C GLU A 288 -29.72 -0.25 -33.26
N SER A 289 -30.74 -0.57 -34.11
CA SER A 289 -31.62 -1.79 -34.02
C SER A 289 -32.28 -2.24 -35.36
N PHE A 290 -32.86 -3.46 -35.36
CA PHE A 290 -33.23 -4.36 -36.50
C PHE A 290 -34.61 -4.16 -37.17
N HIS A 291 -34.74 -4.73 -38.38
CA HIS A 291 -35.88 -4.67 -39.31
C HIS A 291 -36.69 -5.99 -39.40
N GLY A 292 -38.01 -5.93 -39.65
CA GLY A 292 -38.70 -6.96 -40.46
C GLY A 292 -40.16 -7.32 -40.16
N LYS A 293 -40.96 -6.46 -39.52
CA LYS A 293 -42.42 -6.68 -39.35
C LYS A 293 -43.21 -5.40 -39.65
N GLU A 294 -44.51 -5.52 -39.87
CA GLU A 294 -45.43 -4.37 -39.99
C GLU A 294 -45.22 -3.41 -38.80
N LYS A 295 -45.04 -2.13 -39.09
CA LYS A 295 -44.72 -1.11 -38.07
C LYS A 295 -46.01 -0.63 -37.42
N PHE A 296 -46.01 -0.49 -36.11
CA PHE A 296 -47.01 0.30 -35.38
C PHE A 296 -46.77 1.78 -35.66
N THR A 297 -47.69 2.43 -36.37
CA THR A 297 -47.58 3.84 -36.76
C THR A 297 -48.37 4.74 -35.80
N PHE A 298 -47.78 5.87 -35.45
CA PHE A 298 -48.50 6.94 -34.74
C PHE A 298 -49.29 7.82 -35.73
N PRO A 299 -50.23 8.64 -35.26
CA PRO A 299 -51.02 9.53 -36.12
C PRO A 299 -50.17 10.49 -36.96
N ASN A 300 -49.04 10.96 -36.43
CA ASN A 300 -48.13 11.86 -37.12
C ASN A 300 -46.87 11.10 -37.60
N PRO A 301 -46.35 11.40 -38.81
CA PRO A 301 -45.11 10.80 -39.30
C PRO A 301 -43.89 11.32 -38.51
N ASN A 302 -42.72 10.70 -38.73
CA ASN A 302 -41.48 11.16 -38.13
C ASN A 302 -41.14 12.59 -38.63
N PRO A 303 -41.01 13.60 -37.75
CA PRO A 303 -40.87 15.01 -38.16
C PRO A 303 -39.49 15.36 -38.74
N PHE A 304 -38.54 14.42 -38.76
CA PHE A 304 -37.16 14.64 -39.21
C PHE A 304 -36.88 14.04 -40.60
N VAL A 305 -37.90 13.49 -41.25
CA VAL A 305 -37.78 12.78 -42.52
C VAL A 305 -38.70 13.46 -43.53
N GLU A 306 -38.17 13.77 -44.71
CA GLU A 306 -38.96 14.26 -45.83
C GLU A 306 -39.83 13.13 -46.40
N ASP A 307 -41.03 13.44 -46.90
CA ASP A 307 -41.98 12.43 -47.37
C ASP A 307 -41.45 11.56 -48.53
N ASP A 308 -40.40 12.04 -49.20
CA ASP A 308 -39.74 11.49 -50.38
C ASP A 308 -38.69 10.42 -50.05
N MET A 309 -38.23 10.35 -48.79
CA MET A 309 -37.23 9.37 -48.36
C MET A 309 -37.84 7.99 -48.11
N ASP A 310 -37.11 6.93 -48.49
CA ASP A 310 -37.51 5.55 -48.24
C ASP A 310 -37.67 5.30 -46.73
N LYS A 311 -38.92 5.25 -46.26
CA LYS A 311 -39.31 4.98 -44.85
C LYS A 311 -38.75 3.65 -44.29
N ASN A 312 -38.19 2.82 -45.18
CA ASN A 312 -37.50 1.58 -44.88
C ASN A 312 -36.02 1.75 -44.52
N GLU A 313 -35.41 2.93 -44.63
CA GLU A 313 -34.02 3.18 -44.17
C GLU A 313 -33.96 3.80 -42.77
N VAL A 314 -35.06 4.40 -42.31
CA VAL A 314 -35.16 5.03 -41.00
C VAL A 314 -35.23 3.97 -39.88
N ALA A 315 -34.58 4.26 -38.74
CA ALA A 315 -34.67 3.43 -37.55
C ALA A 315 -36.10 3.35 -36.98
N SER A 316 -36.41 2.26 -36.28
CA SER A 316 -37.64 2.14 -35.50
C SER A 316 -37.57 3.07 -34.30
N VAL A 317 -38.30 4.18 -34.34
CA VAL A 317 -38.36 5.15 -33.25
C VAL A 317 -39.69 5.91 -33.32
N ALA A 318 -40.25 6.19 -32.14
CA ALA A 318 -41.36 7.10 -31.98
C ALA A 318 -41.05 8.17 -30.95
N TYR A 319 -41.52 9.38 -31.22
CA TYR A 319 -41.34 10.55 -30.39
C TYR A 319 -42.68 10.93 -29.75
N ARG A 320 -42.71 11.07 -28.42
CA ARG A 320 -43.83 11.61 -27.66
C ARG A 320 -43.44 12.94 -27.05
N TYR A 321 -44.18 14.00 -27.35
CA TYR A 321 -44.02 15.30 -26.73
C TYR A 321 -44.95 15.39 -25.54
N ARG A 322 -44.36 15.41 -24.35
CA ARG A 322 -45.10 15.31 -23.08
C ARG A 322 -44.89 16.57 -22.26
N ARG A 323 -45.95 16.99 -21.56
CA ARG A 323 -46.00 18.22 -20.76
C ARG A 323 -46.13 17.90 -19.27
N TRP A 324 -45.23 18.44 -18.45
CA TRP A 324 -45.27 18.37 -17.00
C TRP A 324 -45.42 19.77 -16.40
N LYS A 325 -46.27 19.89 -15.39
CA LYS A 325 -46.28 21.05 -14.50
C LYS A 325 -45.37 20.79 -13.32
N LEU A 326 -44.38 21.65 -13.13
CA LEU A 326 -43.46 21.63 -12.00
C LEU A 326 -43.75 22.87 -11.16
N GLY A 327 -44.93 22.94 -10.52
CA GLY A 327 -45.42 24.15 -9.85
C GLY A 327 -46.24 25.07 -10.78
N ASP A 328 -46.60 26.25 -10.30
CA ASP A 328 -47.45 27.20 -11.04
C ASP A 328 -46.69 28.03 -12.08
N ASP A 329 -45.36 28.10 -11.96
CA ASP A 329 -44.48 28.97 -12.73
C ASP A 329 -43.68 28.23 -13.84
N ILE A 330 -43.56 26.91 -13.79
CA ILE A 330 -42.75 26.12 -14.72
C ILE A 330 -43.58 25.05 -15.44
N ASP A 331 -43.57 25.15 -16.76
CA ASP A 331 -44.26 24.28 -17.71
C ASP A 331 -43.24 23.61 -18.65
N LEU A 332 -42.88 22.37 -18.30
CA LEU A 332 -41.82 21.60 -18.92
C LEU A 332 -42.37 20.74 -20.05
N ILE A 333 -41.84 20.92 -21.26
CA ILE A 333 -42.13 20.10 -22.44
C ILE A 333 -40.90 19.28 -22.81
N VAL A 334 -41.08 17.96 -22.88
CA VAL A 334 -39.99 17.01 -23.17
C VAL A 334 -40.33 16.14 -24.36
N ARG A 335 -39.43 16.06 -25.33
CA ARG A 335 -39.47 15.03 -26.37
C ARG A 335 -38.91 13.72 -25.82
N CYS A 336 -39.75 12.70 -25.72
CA CYS A 336 -39.42 11.38 -25.21
C CYS A 336 -39.42 10.33 -26.33
N GLU A 337 -38.57 9.31 -26.22
CA GLU A 337 -38.44 8.25 -27.24
C GLU A 337 -38.95 6.87 -26.80
N HIS A 338 -39.49 6.12 -27.76
CA HIS A 338 -39.67 4.67 -27.67
C HIS A 338 -38.97 3.98 -28.85
N ASP A 339 -38.41 2.80 -28.61
CA ASP A 339 -37.61 2.08 -29.62
C ASP A 339 -38.39 0.93 -30.29
N GLY A 340 -39.39 0.38 -29.60
CA GLY A 340 -40.19 -0.71 -30.14
C GLY A 340 -41.47 -0.99 -29.35
N VAL A 341 -42.22 -1.98 -29.83
CA VAL A 341 -43.52 -2.32 -29.26
C VAL A 341 -43.72 -3.83 -29.13
N MET A 342 -44.36 -4.30 -28.07
CA MET A 342 -44.75 -5.70 -27.92
C MET A 342 -46.24 -5.85 -27.67
N ILE A 343 -46.82 -6.91 -28.21
CA ILE A 343 -48.20 -7.28 -27.92
C ILE A 343 -48.19 -8.21 -26.70
N GLY A 344 -48.86 -7.79 -25.63
CA GLY A 344 -49.07 -8.55 -24.39
C GLY A 344 -49.95 -9.78 -24.61
N ALA A 345 -50.07 -10.63 -23.57
CA ALA A 345 -50.91 -11.84 -23.65
C ALA A 345 -52.40 -11.52 -23.90
N ASN A 346 -52.84 -10.32 -23.52
CA ASN A 346 -54.22 -9.86 -23.62
C ASN A 346 -54.52 -9.08 -24.92
N GLY A 347 -53.56 -8.97 -25.84
CA GLY A 347 -53.67 -8.15 -27.05
C GLY A 347 -53.32 -6.66 -26.87
N GLU A 348 -53.03 -6.23 -25.64
CA GLU A 348 -52.59 -4.86 -25.34
C GLU A 348 -51.20 -4.56 -25.91
N VAL A 349 -51.01 -3.32 -26.33
CA VAL A 349 -49.79 -2.84 -26.99
C VAL A 349 -48.90 -2.15 -25.94
N SER A 350 -47.80 -2.80 -25.58
CA SER A 350 -46.82 -2.29 -24.59
C SER A 350 -45.64 -1.63 -25.28
N PHE A 351 -45.35 -0.38 -24.92
CA PHE A 351 -44.20 0.37 -25.43
C PHE A 351 -42.91 -0.03 -24.71
N ILE A 352 -41.83 -0.17 -25.48
CA ILE A 352 -40.55 -0.67 -25.00
C ILE A 352 -39.45 0.32 -25.34
N ASN A 353 -38.57 0.52 -24.37
CA ASN A 353 -37.29 1.18 -24.56
C ASN A 353 -36.19 0.10 -24.58
N ILE A 354 -35.34 0.06 -25.60
CA ILE A 354 -34.36 -1.01 -25.84
C ILE A 354 -32.97 -0.43 -25.75
N LYS A 355 -32.18 -0.90 -24.78
CA LYS A 355 -30.77 -0.48 -24.60
C LYS A 355 -29.86 -1.69 -24.45
N THR A 356 -28.58 -1.51 -24.74
CA THR A 356 -27.63 -2.63 -24.85
C THR A 356 -26.42 -2.45 -23.94
N LEU A 357 -26.21 -3.41 -23.05
CA LEU A 357 -24.98 -3.56 -22.28
C LEU A 357 -23.95 -4.32 -23.10
N ASN A 358 -22.69 -3.90 -22.98
CA ASN A 358 -21.59 -4.44 -23.77
C ASN A 358 -20.44 -4.96 -22.88
N GLU A 359 -20.02 -6.22 -23.11
CA GLU A 359 -18.82 -6.81 -22.53
C GLU A 359 -17.68 -6.76 -23.56
N TRP A 360 -16.58 -6.09 -23.20
CA TRP A 360 -15.38 -6.01 -24.04
C TRP A 360 -14.27 -6.94 -23.56
N ASP A 361 -13.86 -6.85 -22.28
CA ASP A 361 -12.92 -7.75 -21.62
C ASP A 361 -13.18 -7.78 -20.10
N SER A 362 -13.84 -8.83 -19.62
CA SER A 362 -14.18 -9.00 -18.20
C SER A 362 -12.96 -9.01 -17.27
N ARG A 363 -11.76 -9.36 -17.77
CA ARG A 363 -10.55 -9.51 -16.94
C ARG A 363 -9.98 -8.19 -16.44
N HIS A 364 -10.35 -7.07 -17.06
CA HIS A 364 -9.72 -5.76 -16.80
C HIS A 364 -10.49 -4.84 -15.85
N CYS A 365 -11.82 -5.01 -15.74
CA CYS A 365 -12.68 -4.08 -14.99
C CYS A 365 -13.28 -4.69 -13.71
N ASN A 366 -12.59 -5.66 -13.08
CA ASN A 366 -13.22 -6.52 -12.04
C ASN A 366 -14.57 -7.08 -12.53
N GLY A 367 -14.65 -7.40 -13.83
CA GLY A 367 -15.86 -7.88 -14.48
C GLY A 367 -16.02 -9.40 -14.31
N VAL A 368 -17.25 -9.87 -14.49
CA VAL A 368 -17.57 -11.31 -14.56
C VAL A 368 -17.71 -11.74 -16.02
N ASP A 369 -17.23 -12.93 -16.37
CA ASP A 369 -17.40 -13.46 -17.73
C ASP A 369 -18.87 -13.83 -17.97
N TRP A 370 -19.53 -13.12 -18.88
CA TRP A 370 -20.97 -13.29 -19.11
C TRP A 370 -21.30 -14.65 -19.67
N ARG A 371 -20.43 -15.27 -20.50
CA ARG A 371 -20.72 -16.60 -21.05
C ARG A 371 -20.84 -17.67 -19.98
N GLN A 372 -20.11 -17.50 -18.88
CA GLN A 372 -20.13 -18.43 -17.74
C GLN A 372 -21.22 -18.11 -16.73
N LYS A 373 -21.54 -16.82 -16.55
CA LYS A 373 -22.34 -16.33 -15.42
C LYS A 373 -23.73 -15.84 -15.77
N LEU A 374 -24.02 -15.51 -17.03
CA LEU A 374 -25.32 -14.92 -17.40
C LEU A 374 -26.47 -15.94 -17.31
N ASP A 375 -26.23 -17.24 -17.47
CA ASP A 375 -27.31 -18.23 -17.35
C ASP A 375 -27.61 -18.59 -15.88
N SER A 376 -26.60 -18.64 -15.02
CA SER A 376 -26.74 -19.08 -13.61
C SER A 376 -26.78 -17.93 -12.59
N GLN A 377 -26.15 -16.79 -12.88
CA GLN A 377 -25.90 -15.68 -11.95
C GLN A 377 -26.22 -14.32 -12.59
N ARG A 378 -27.41 -14.17 -13.20
CA ARG A 378 -27.86 -12.89 -13.82
C ARG A 378 -27.75 -11.69 -12.89
N GLY A 379 -28.12 -11.86 -11.62
CA GLY A 379 -28.02 -10.82 -10.60
C GLY A 379 -26.58 -10.34 -10.37
N ALA A 380 -25.60 -11.25 -10.42
CA ALA A 380 -24.18 -10.89 -10.26
C ALA A 380 -23.66 -10.08 -11.46
N VAL A 381 -24.09 -10.44 -12.68
CA VAL A 381 -23.77 -9.67 -13.89
C VAL A 381 -24.33 -8.26 -13.78
N ILE A 382 -25.61 -8.10 -13.43
CA ILE A 382 -26.24 -6.79 -13.26
C ILE A 382 -25.60 -5.98 -12.14
N ALA A 383 -25.29 -6.60 -10.99
CA ALA A 383 -24.63 -5.89 -9.90
C ALA A 383 -23.23 -5.38 -10.31
N THR A 384 -22.51 -6.16 -11.11
CA THR A 384 -21.21 -5.77 -11.68
C THR A 384 -21.37 -4.58 -12.64
N GLU A 385 -22.36 -4.64 -13.53
CA GLU A 385 -22.65 -3.57 -14.48
C GLU A 385 -23.22 -2.32 -13.81
N LEU A 386 -24.00 -2.47 -12.74
CA LEU A 386 -24.48 -1.35 -11.93
C LEU A 386 -23.32 -0.59 -11.28
N LYS A 387 -22.28 -1.30 -10.86
CA LYS A 387 -21.06 -0.69 -10.32
C LYS A 387 -20.24 0.01 -11.40
N ASN A 388 -20.06 -0.63 -12.55
CA ASN A 388 -19.16 -0.17 -13.60
C ASN A 388 -19.79 0.89 -14.52
N ASN A 389 -21.11 0.82 -14.73
CA ASN A 389 -21.89 1.61 -15.69
C ASN A 389 -23.07 2.34 -15.02
N SER A 390 -22.93 2.72 -13.74
CA SER A 390 -24.00 3.31 -12.92
C SER A 390 -24.69 4.53 -13.55
N TYR A 391 -23.92 5.43 -14.17
CA TYR A 391 -24.44 6.63 -14.83
C TYR A 391 -25.22 6.30 -16.10
N LYS A 392 -24.71 5.37 -16.92
CA LYS A 392 -25.36 4.93 -18.17
C LYS A 392 -26.71 4.28 -17.90
N LEU A 393 -26.76 3.36 -16.93
CA LEU A 393 -28.00 2.69 -16.53
C LEU A 393 -29.02 3.66 -15.92
N ALA A 394 -28.57 4.64 -15.12
CA ALA A 394 -29.46 5.66 -14.57
C ALA A 394 -30.06 6.56 -15.64
N ARG A 395 -29.27 6.99 -16.64
CA ARG A 395 -29.77 7.78 -17.78
C ARG A 395 -30.84 7.03 -18.56
N TRP A 396 -30.58 5.78 -18.96
CA TRP A 396 -31.54 4.96 -19.69
C TRP A 396 -32.84 4.73 -18.93
N THR A 397 -32.74 4.48 -17.63
CA THR A 397 -33.91 4.32 -16.76
C THR A 397 -34.71 5.61 -16.68
N THR A 398 -34.04 6.76 -16.59
CA THR A 398 -34.69 8.08 -16.57
C THR A 398 -35.41 8.37 -17.89
N CYS A 399 -34.77 8.13 -19.04
CA CYS A 399 -35.42 8.26 -20.35
C CYS A 399 -36.67 7.38 -20.44
N ALA A 400 -36.58 6.11 -20.03
CA ALA A 400 -37.70 5.17 -20.05
C ALA A 400 -38.86 5.61 -19.13
N LEU A 401 -38.56 6.20 -17.97
CA LEU A 401 -39.54 6.78 -17.05
C LEU A 401 -40.22 8.03 -17.62
N LEU A 402 -39.44 8.96 -18.18
CA LEU A 402 -39.97 10.17 -18.84
C LEU A 402 -40.85 9.82 -20.04
N ALA A 403 -40.44 8.83 -20.83
CA ALA A 403 -41.22 8.31 -21.96
C ALA A 403 -42.50 7.57 -21.52
N GLY A 404 -42.60 7.15 -20.25
CA GLY A 404 -43.71 6.31 -19.81
C GLY A 404 -43.70 4.93 -20.45
N SER A 405 -42.50 4.38 -20.67
CA SER A 405 -42.35 3.04 -21.26
C SER A 405 -42.80 1.98 -20.26
N GLU A 406 -43.54 0.97 -20.72
CA GLU A 406 -43.99 -0.12 -19.84
C GLU A 406 -42.83 -1.06 -19.50
N TYR A 407 -41.96 -1.30 -20.48
CA TYR A 407 -40.78 -2.15 -20.32
C TYR A 407 -39.50 -1.48 -20.79
N LEU A 408 -38.44 -1.70 -20.03
CA LEU A 408 -37.05 -1.46 -20.41
C LEU A 408 -36.39 -2.81 -20.71
N LYS A 409 -35.97 -3.03 -21.96
CA LYS A 409 -35.24 -4.23 -22.38
C LYS A 409 -33.75 -3.94 -22.42
N LEU A 410 -32.96 -4.78 -21.75
CA LEU A 410 -31.50 -4.75 -21.75
C LEU A 410 -30.94 -5.94 -22.54
N GLY A 411 -30.22 -5.67 -23.62
CA GLY A 411 -29.46 -6.68 -24.37
C GLY A 411 -28.06 -6.88 -23.82
N TYR A 412 -27.60 -8.13 -23.73
CA TYR A 412 -26.24 -8.47 -23.31
C TYR A 412 -25.41 -8.89 -24.53
N VAL A 413 -24.53 -7.98 -24.98
CA VAL A 413 -23.67 -8.19 -26.15
C VAL A 413 -22.21 -8.33 -25.70
N SER A 414 -21.55 -9.40 -26.12
CA SER A 414 -20.11 -9.59 -25.91
C SER A 414 -19.37 -9.58 -27.24
N ARG A 415 -18.11 -9.17 -27.23
CA ARG A 415 -17.20 -9.47 -28.36
C ARG A 415 -17.13 -10.98 -28.61
N TYR A 416 -16.99 -11.38 -29.87
CA TYR A 416 -16.77 -12.78 -30.24
C TYR A 416 -15.43 -13.28 -29.69
N HIS A 417 -14.39 -12.46 -29.87
CA HIS A 417 -13.09 -12.67 -29.25
C HIS A 417 -12.66 -11.39 -28.52
N VAL A 418 -12.13 -11.52 -27.30
CA VAL A 418 -11.87 -10.40 -26.39
C VAL A 418 -11.01 -9.27 -26.98
N LYS A 419 -10.08 -9.61 -27.88
CA LYS A 419 -9.21 -8.64 -28.57
C LYS A 419 -9.79 -8.07 -29.87
N ASP A 420 -10.84 -8.69 -30.39
CA ASP A 420 -11.44 -8.35 -31.69
C ASP A 420 -12.71 -7.52 -31.44
N SER A 421 -12.66 -6.24 -31.78
CA SER A 421 -13.81 -5.33 -31.67
C SER A 421 -14.70 -5.32 -32.92
N SER A 422 -14.36 -6.08 -33.97
CA SER A 422 -15.14 -6.07 -35.22
C SER A 422 -16.37 -6.98 -35.15
N ARG A 423 -16.32 -8.06 -34.36
CA ARG A 423 -17.38 -9.07 -34.28
C ARG A 423 -17.93 -9.21 -32.87
N HIS A 424 -19.26 -9.20 -32.78
CA HIS A 424 -20.00 -9.28 -31.53
C HIS A 424 -21.09 -10.35 -31.60
N VAL A 425 -21.46 -10.87 -30.43
CA VAL A 425 -22.53 -11.86 -30.26
C VAL A 425 -23.48 -11.42 -29.15
N ILE A 426 -24.75 -11.74 -29.32
CA ILE A 426 -25.83 -11.53 -28.35
C ILE A 426 -25.91 -12.79 -27.49
N LEU A 427 -25.67 -12.62 -26.20
CA LEU A 427 -25.66 -13.70 -25.21
C LEU A 427 -27.03 -13.91 -24.54
N GLY A 428 -27.87 -12.88 -24.55
CA GLY A 428 -29.21 -12.91 -23.99
C GLY A 428 -29.83 -11.53 -23.89
N THR A 429 -31.10 -11.48 -23.50
CA THR A 429 -31.85 -10.25 -23.23
C THR A 429 -32.57 -10.36 -21.89
N GLN A 430 -32.84 -9.23 -21.25
CA GLN A 430 -33.59 -9.18 -20.01
C GLN A 430 -34.56 -8.01 -19.99
N GLN A 431 -35.71 -8.22 -19.36
CA GLN A 431 -36.80 -7.27 -19.29
C GLN A 431 -36.96 -6.75 -17.88
N PHE A 432 -37.21 -5.45 -17.75
CA PHE A 432 -37.49 -4.78 -16.49
C PHE A 432 -38.65 -3.82 -16.66
N LYS A 433 -39.40 -3.57 -15.58
CA LYS A 433 -40.26 -2.38 -15.48
C LYS A 433 -39.40 -1.19 -15.04
N PRO A 434 -39.49 0.00 -15.67
CA PRO A 434 -38.64 1.14 -15.32
C PRO A 434 -38.70 1.55 -13.85
N ASN A 435 -39.88 1.54 -13.21
CA ASN A 435 -40.05 1.89 -11.80
C ASN A 435 -39.34 0.90 -10.84
N GLU A 436 -39.45 -0.40 -11.12
CA GLU A 436 -38.77 -1.44 -10.35
C GLU A 436 -37.26 -1.35 -10.53
N PHE A 437 -36.81 -1.13 -11.78
CA PHE A 437 -35.40 -1.01 -12.07
C PHE A 437 -34.78 0.24 -11.45
N ALA A 438 -35.48 1.38 -11.46
CA ALA A 438 -35.07 2.61 -10.77
C ALA A 438 -34.81 2.34 -9.28
N SER A 439 -35.72 1.62 -8.62
CA SER A 439 -35.56 1.21 -7.22
C SER A 439 -34.35 0.29 -7.02
N GLN A 440 -34.16 -0.71 -7.90
CA GLN A 440 -33.02 -1.63 -7.84
C GLN A 440 -31.66 -0.91 -8.00
N ILE A 441 -31.58 0.10 -8.86
CA ILE A 441 -30.35 0.86 -9.09
C ILE A 441 -30.17 2.04 -8.11
N ASN A 442 -31.07 2.21 -7.14
CA ASN A 442 -31.12 3.32 -6.17
C ASN A 442 -31.27 4.71 -6.83
N LEU A 443 -32.08 4.81 -7.89
CA LEU A 443 -32.46 6.07 -8.54
C LEU A 443 -33.76 6.57 -7.93
N ILE A 444 -33.68 7.65 -7.16
CA ILE A 444 -34.84 8.26 -6.49
C ILE A 444 -35.36 9.41 -7.35
N MET A 445 -36.56 9.27 -7.91
CA MET A 445 -37.13 10.27 -8.82
C MET A 445 -37.38 11.63 -8.16
N GLU A 446 -37.72 11.67 -6.86
CA GLU A 446 -37.84 12.91 -6.10
C GLU A 446 -36.54 13.74 -6.12
N ASN A 447 -35.39 13.06 -6.04
CA ASN A 447 -34.10 13.71 -6.10
C ASN A 447 -33.77 14.17 -7.53
N ALA A 448 -34.05 13.34 -8.53
CA ALA A 448 -33.88 13.68 -9.94
C ALA A 448 -34.67 14.95 -10.32
N TRP A 449 -35.94 15.03 -9.91
CA TRP A 449 -36.77 16.22 -10.11
C TRP A 449 -36.29 17.43 -9.30
N GLY A 450 -35.81 17.22 -8.08
CA GLY A 450 -35.22 18.30 -7.26
C GLY A 450 -33.97 18.91 -7.89
N ILE A 451 -33.11 18.08 -8.49
CA ILE A 451 -31.95 18.55 -9.25
C ILE A 451 -32.38 19.35 -10.46
N LEU A 452 -33.35 18.84 -11.23
CA LEU A 452 -33.84 19.53 -12.42
C LEU A 452 -34.47 20.89 -12.06
N ARG A 453 -35.36 20.92 -11.06
CA ARG A 453 -36.01 22.15 -10.59
C ARG A 453 -34.98 23.19 -10.15
N CYS A 454 -33.97 22.78 -9.37
CA CYS A 454 -32.88 23.66 -8.97
C CYS A 454 -32.17 24.29 -10.17
N VAL A 455 -31.82 23.49 -11.19
CA VAL A 455 -31.14 24.00 -12.40
C VAL A 455 -32.03 24.97 -13.17
N ILE A 456 -33.32 24.66 -13.32
CA ILE A 456 -34.26 25.55 -14.03
C ILE A 456 -34.42 26.88 -13.28
N ASP A 457 -34.59 26.84 -11.95
CA ASP A 457 -34.74 28.04 -11.12
C ASP A 457 -33.53 28.98 -11.22
N ILE A 458 -32.33 28.41 -11.34
CA ILE A 458 -31.10 29.18 -11.56
C ILE A 458 -31.14 29.84 -12.93
N CYS A 459 -31.34 29.06 -13.99
CA CYS A 459 -31.34 29.59 -15.35
C CYS A 459 -32.48 30.59 -15.60
N MET A 460 -33.62 30.45 -14.92
CA MET A 460 -34.76 31.40 -14.96
C MET A 460 -34.49 32.70 -14.20
N LYS A 461 -33.39 32.81 -13.43
CA LYS A 461 -32.95 34.07 -12.79
C LYS A 461 -31.85 34.80 -13.58
N LEU A 462 -31.16 34.12 -14.49
CA LEU A 462 -30.07 34.70 -15.30
C LEU A 462 -30.59 35.58 -16.43
N ASP A 463 -29.84 36.57 -16.91
CA ASP A 463 -30.30 37.41 -18.03
C ASP A 463 -30.54 36.62 -19.33
N GLU A 464 -31.10 37.27 -20.36
CA GLU A 464 -31.24 36.62 -21.67
C GLU A 464 -29.86 36.37 -22.30
N GLY A 465 -29.64 35.18 -22.87
CA GLY A 465 -28.34 34.80 -23.41
C GLY A 465 -28.12 33.30 -23.54
N LYS A 466 -26.90 32.94 -23.95
CA LYS A 466 -26.43 31.55 -24.03
C LYS A 466 -25.61 31.20 -22.80
N TYR A 467 -25.90 30.05 -22.23
CA TYR A 467 -25.26 29.49 -21.06
C TYR A 467 -24.77 28.08 -21.33
N LEU A 468 -23.84 27.61 -20.52
CA LEU A 468 -23.31 26.25 -20.57
C LEU A 468 -23.31 25.62 -19.20
N ILE A 469 -23.99 24.49 -19.04
CA ILE A 469 -23.86 23.64 -17.85
C ILE A 469 -22.77 22.63 -18.14
N LEU A 470 -21.61 22.79 -17.51
CA LEU A 470 -20.45 21.91 -17.67
C LEU A 470 -20.21 21.12 -16.39
N LYS A 471 -20.07 19.81 -16.53
CA LYS A 471 -19.63 18.94 -15.44
C LYS A 471 -18.10 18.80 -15.45
N ASP A 472 -17.46 19.03 -14.31
CA ASP A 472 -16.01 19.00 -14.20
C ASP A 472 -15.44 17.58 -14.47
N PRO A 473 -14.37 17.43 -15.27
CA PRO A 473 -13.79 16.12 -15.59
C PRO A 473 -13.14 15.42 -14.39
N ASN A 474 -12.65 16.16 -13.40
CA ASN A 474 -11.85 15.63 -12.29
C ASN A 474 -12.49 15.86 -10.91
N LYS A 475 -13.43 16.81 -10.79
CA LYS A 475 -14.18 17.12 -9.56
C LYS A 475 -15.66 16.71 -9.66
N GLN A 476 -16.29 16.45 -8.53
CA GLN A 476 -17.71 16.11 -8.43
C GLN A 476 -18.58 17.37 -8.32
N VAL A 477 -18.53 18.19 -9.37
CA VAL A 477 -19.18 19.51 -9.41
C VAL A 477 -19.68 19.82 -10.83
N ILE A 478 -20.81 20.52 -10.92
CA ILE A 478 -21.31 21.13 -12.16
C ILE A 478 -21.25 22.65 -12.04
N ARG A 479 -20.93 23.33 -13.15
CA ARG A 479 -20.85 24.79 -13.24
C ARG A 479 -21.74 25.30 -14.35
N VAL A 480 -22.40 26.43 -14.11
CA VAL A 480 -23.14 27.18 -15.11
C VAL A 480 -22.27 28.34 -15.57
N TYR A 481 -21.93 28.39 -16.85
CA TYR A 481 -21.16 29.47 -17.48
C TYR A 481 -22.08 30.34 -18.34
N SER A 482 -21.80 31.64 -18.40
CA SER A 482 -22.32 32.55 -19.43
C SER A 482 -21.38 32.53 -20.63
N LEU A 483 -21.93 32.42 -21.84
CA LEU A 483 -21.18 32.35 -23.08
C LEU A 483 -21.34 33.66 -23.87
N PRO A 484 -20.25 34.25 -24.37
CA PRO A 484 -20.33 35.34 -25.34
C PRO A 484 -21.02 34.92 -26.64
N ASP A 485 -21.65 35.89 -27.32
CA ASP A 485 -22.24 35.66 -28.64
C ASP A 485 -21.18 35.19 -29.64
N GLY A 486 -21.50 34.16 -30.44
CA GLY A 486 -20.58 33.58 -31.44
C GLY A 486 -19.65 32.46 -30.94
N THR A 487 -19.69 32.08 -29.66
CA THR A 487 -18.78 31.05 -29.07
C THR A 487 -18.84 29.66 -29.76
N PHE A 488 -19.84 29.40 -30.59
CA PHE A 488 -19.98 28.16 -31.38
C PHE A 488 -20.44 28.40 -32.83
N SER A 489 -20.36 29.63 -33.37
CA SER A 489 -20.56 29.84 -34.80
C SER A 489 -19.30 29.38 -35.53
N SER A 490 -19.46 28.44 -36.45
CA SER A 490 -18.40 27.96 -37.33
C SER A 490 -18.01 29.07 -38.31
N ASP A 491 -16.93 29.80 -37.99
CA ASP A 491 -16.12 30.41 -39.03
C ASP A 491 -15.24 29.29 -39.59
N GLU A 492 -15.77 28.62 -40.62
CA GLU A 492 -15.00 27.86 -41.60
C GLU A 492 -14.17 28.88 -42.40
N GLU A 493 -12.86 28.95 -42.16
CA GLU A 493 -11.85 29.37 -43.15
C GLU A 493 -10.45 29.14 -42.57
N GLU A 494 -9.54 28.66 -43.43
CA GLU A 494 -8.13 28.29 -43.20
C GLU A 494 -7.86 26.81 -42.82
N ASP A 495 -8.26 25.91 -43.71
CA ASP A 495 -7.46 24.73 -44.09
C ASP A 495 -6.53 25.09 -45.26
N GLU A 496 -5.50 24.26 -45.45
CA GLU A 496 -4.61 24.08 -46.63
C GLU A 496 -3.27 24.85 -46.64
N GLU A 497 -2.18 24.17 -46.29
CA GLU A 497 -1.01 24.01 -47.18
C GLU A 497 0.05 23.01 -46.63
N GLU A 498 0.39 22.05 -47.51
CA GLU A 498 1.66 21.30 -47.59
C GLU A 498 1.84 20.00 -46.77
N GLU A 499 1.10 18.96 -47.16
CA GLU A 499 1.71 17.65 -47.44
C GLU A 499 2.05 17.57 -48.95
N GLU A 500 3.33 17.70 -49.33
CA GLU A 500 3.87 17.10 -50.56
C GLU A 500 5.42 17.07 -50.49
N GLU A 501 6.03 16.05 -51.12
CA GLU A 501 7.47 15.81 -51.32
C GLU A 501 8.24 14.89 -50.32
N GLU A 502 7.76 13.66 -50.16
CA GLU A 502 8.65 12.48 -50.00
C GLU A 502 8.57 11.59 -51.24
N GLU A 503 9.13 11.99 -52.40
CA GLU A 503 9.41 11.00 -53.47
C GLU A 503 10.46 11.37 -54.54
N GLU A 504 11.60 12.03 -54.25
CA GLU A 504 12.68 12.04 -55.27
C GLU A 504 14.15 12.24 -54.84
N VAL A 505 14.66 11.56 -53.80
CA VAL A 505 16.14 11.44 -53.61
C VAL A 505 16.63 9.99 -53.43
N LEU A 506 15.74 9.00 -53.61
CA LEU A 506 16.08 7.58 -53.71
C LEU A 506 16.67 7.18 -55.09
N LYS A 507 17.36 8.09 -55.79
CA LYS A 507 18.04 7.82 -57.07
C LYS A 507 19.50 8.27 -57.18
N SER A 508 20.15 8.77 -56.12
CA SER A 508 21.59 9.07 -56.15
C SER A 508 22.46 8.10 -55.33
N ALA A 509 21.89 6.98 -54.88
CA ALA A 509 22.63 5.86 -54.33
C ALA A 509 22.95 4.81 -55.42
N LEU A 510 23.62 5.19 -56.52
CA LEU A 510 24.26 4.25 -57.45
C LEU A 510 25.09 4.99 -58.52
N ASN A 511 26.27 5.52 -58.13
CA ASN A 511 27.50 5.48 -58.95
C ASN A 511 28.68 6.19 -58.26
N LYS A 512 29.22 5.58 -57.20
CA LYS A 512 30.69 5.49 -56.98
C LYS A 512 31.05 4.48 -55.89
N VAL A 513 30.54 3.26 -56.03
CA VAL A 513 31.28 2.08 -55.57
C VAL A 513 32.09 1.60 -56.76
N ARG A 514 33.34 2.06 -56.86
CA ARG A 514 34.44 1.45 -57.63
C ARG A 514 35.70 2.31 -57.47
N HIS A 515 36.52 1.99 -56.48
CA HIS A 515 37.76 1.25 -56.76
C HIS A 515 38.58 0.99 -55.49
N LEU A 516 38.97 -0.29 -55.37
CA LEU A 516 40.13 -0.81 -54.65
C LEU A 516 39.99 -0.90 -53.12
N THR A 517 39.33 -1.92 -52.60
CA THR A 517 39.84 -3.27 -52.32
C THR A 517 41.05 -3.36 -51.39
N ARG A 518 40.84 -4.22 -50.38
CA ARG A 518 41.77 -5.24 -49.87
C ARG A 518 42.97 -4.75 -49.05
N ASN A 519 43.04 -5.38 -47.87
CA ASN A 519 44.25 -5.80 -47.18
C ASN A 519 45.16 -4.69 -46.66
N MET A 520 45.05 -4.42 -45.36
CA MET A 520 46.25 -4.11 -44.59
C MET A 520 46.25 -4.90 -43.29
N VAL A 521 46.72 -6.13 -43.43
CA VAL A 521 47.38 -6.90 -42.38
C VAL A 521 48.88 -6.69 -42.59
N LEU A 522 49.62 -6.55 -41.49
CA LEU A 522 51.09 -6.66 -41.33
C LEU A 522 51.97 -5.45 -41.64
N SER A 523 52.20 -4.63 -40.61
CA SER A 523 53.49 -4.16 -40.08
C SER A 523 53.11 -2.99 -39.15
N PHE A 524 53.22 -3.12 -37.84
CA PHE A 524 54.48 -2.94 -37.13
C PHE A 524 54.54 -3.84 -35.90
N LEU A 525 55.44 -4.83 -35.98
CA LEU A 525 56.02 -5.50 -34.82
C LEU A 525 57.12 -4.60 -34.21
N LYS A 526 57.32 -4.76 -32.89
CA LYS A 526 58.61 -4.74 -32.14
C LYS A 526 59.43 -3.44 -32.02
N CYS A 527 59.57 -2.95 -30.78
CA CYS A 527 60.83 -2.57 -30.10
C CYS A 527 60.48 -2.32 -28.61
N GLY A 528 61.03 -2.98 -27.59
CA GLY A 528 62.45 -3.07 -27.20
C GLY A 528 62.73 -1.96 -26.16
N GLN A 529 62.61 -2.26 -24.86
CA GLN A 529 63.76 -2.40 -23.94
C GLN A 529 64.57 -1.12 -23.73
N GLU A 530 64.45 -0.52 -22.55
CA GLU A 530 65.56 -0.04 -21.71
C GLU A 530 64.99 0.52 -20.40
N LEU A 531 65.07 -0.26 -19.32
CA LEU A 531 65.21 0.19 -17.92
C LEU A 531 65.28 -1.05 -17.03
N LEU A 532 66.39 -1.77 -17.22
CA LEU A 532 66.81 -2.88 -16.39
C LEU A 532 68.32 -2.72 -16.19
N LEU A 533 68.73 -1.71 -15.41
CA LEU A 533 70.15 -1.51 -15.06
C LEU A 533 70.43 -0.68 -13.80
N ILE A 534 69.47 -0.54 -12.89
CA ILE A 534 69.75 -0.14 -11.51
C ILE A 534 68.75 -0.89 -10.63
N PHE A 535 69.11 -2.06 -10.13
CA PHE A 535 68.69 -2.64 -8.83
C PHE A 535 69.07 -4.12 -8.76
N ALA A 536 70.34 -4.41 -9.08
CA ALA A 536 70.98 -5.63 -8.63
C ALA A 536 72.17 -5.24 -7.75
N LEU A 537 72.17 -5.77 -6.53
CA LEU A 537 73.27 -5.90 -5.57
C LEU A 537 73.54 -4.76 -4.57
N SER A 538 72.88 -4.84 -3.42
CA SER A 538 73.46 -4.75 -2.06
C SER A 538 72.41 -5.28 -1.08
N ILE A 539 72.42 -6.58 -0.77
CA ILE A 539 73.16 -7.22 0.34
C ILE A 539 72.72 -6.69 1.72
N THR A 540 71.84 -7.50 2.31
CA THR A 540 71.69 -7.84 3.74
C THR A 540 71.64 -6.71 4.76
N SER A 541 70.42 -6.45 5.25
CA SER A 541 70.22 -6.46 6.69
C SER A 541 69.05 -7.41 6.99
N SER A 542 69.37 -8.58 7.56
CA SER A 542 68.38 -9.45 8.17
C SER A 542 67.93 -8.79 9.47
N TRP A 543 66.87 -7.98 9.39
CA TRP A 543 66.07 -7.68 10.57
C TRP A 543 65.08 -8.83 10.70
N SER A 544 65.32 -9.69 11.69
CA SER A 544 64.32 -10.62 12.18
C SER A 544 63.07 -9.82 12.54
N ASN A 545 62.09 -9.79 11.64
CA ASN A 545 60.74 -9.32 11.97
C ASN A 545 60.13 -10.35 12.91
N ASP A 546 60.45 -10.24 14.20
CA ASP A 546 59.77 -11.00 15.24
C ASP A 546 58.29 -10.62 15.21
N PHE A 547 57.46 -11.56 14.78
CA PHE A 547 56.01 -11.40 14.81
C PHE A 547 55.56 -11.40 16.26
N LEU A 548 54.94 -10.30 16.70
CA LEU A 548 54.26 -10.26 17.99
C LEU A 548 52.97 -11.09 17.88
N TYR A 549 52.94 -12.22 18.59
CA TYR A 549 51.85 -13.19 18.51
C TYR A 549 50.79 -12.97 19.59
N HIS A 550 49.52 -12.90 19.17
CA HIS A 550 48.36 -12.91 20.05
C HIS A 550 47.32 -13.90 19.54
N ASP A 551 46.55 -14.54 20.43
CA ASP A 551 45.48 -15.44 19.98
C ASP A 551 44.37 -14.65 19.28
N TYR A 552 44.03 -13.49 19.84
CA TYR A 552 42.97 -12.60 19.37
C TYR A 552 43.50 -11.19 19.10
N CYS A 553 43.34 -10.70 17.86
CA CYS A 553 43.55 -9.29 17.54
C CYS A 553 42.21 -8.59 17.32
N ILE A 554 42.02 -7.44 17.96
CA ILE A 554 40.85 -6.58 17.77
C ILE A 554 41.28 -5.31 17.05
N ILE A 555 40.64 -4.97 15.92
CA ILE A 555 40.88 -3.71 15.21
C ILE A 555 39.79 -2.71 15.62
N GLY A 556 40.18 -1.64 16.31
CA GLY A 556 39.35 -0.51 16.74
C GLY A 556 38.91 -0.59 18.20
N ALA A 557 39.19 0.47 18.98
CA ALA A 557 38.78 0.62 20.38
C ALA A 557 37.49 1.45 20.54
N GLY A 558 36.53 1.24 19.64
CA GLY A 558 35.16 1.73 19.83
C GLY A 558 34.38 0.89 20.85
N PRO A 559 33.09 1.23 21.11
CA PRO A 559 32.29 0.53 22.13
C PRO A 559 32.24 -0.99 21.96
N SER A 560 32.12 -1.51 20.73
CA SER A 560 32.11 -2.96 20.48
C SER A 560 33.48 -3.61 20.67
N GLY A 561 34.56 -2.89 20.37
CA GLY A 561 35.93 -3.38 20.54
C GLY A 561 36.26 -3.50 22.03
N LEU A 562 35.97 -2.45 22.80
CA LEU A 562 36.13 -2.45 24.26
C LEU A 562 35.22 -3.49 24.94
N GLN A 563 33.98 -3.66 24.46
CA GLN A 563 33.09 -4.70 24.99
C GLN A 563 33.65 -6.10 24.79
N MET A 564 34.24 -6.38 23.62
CA MET A 564 34.86 -7.67 23.32
C MET A 564 36.16 -7.86 24.11
N ALA A 565 36.99 -6.82 24.20
CA ALA A 565 38.20 -6.81 25.01
C ALA A 565 37.88 -7.13 26.48
N TYR A 566 36.84 -6.51 27.04
CA TYR A 566 36.36 -6.83 28.38
C TYR A 566 36.05 -8.33 28.55
N PHE A 567 35.32 -8.94 27.61
CA PHE A 567 35.00 -10.37 27.72
C PHE A 567 36.24 -11.26 27.62
N LEU A 568 37.18 -10.93 26.72
CA LEU A 568 38.45 -11.68 26.57
C LEU A 568 39.35 -11.52 27.80
N GLN A 569 39.47 -10.31 28.35
CA GLN A 569 40.23 -10.03 29.58
C GLN A 569 39.64 -10.79 30.76
N HIS A 570 38.32 -10.73 30.93
CA HIS A 570 37.63 -11.41 32.01
C HIS A 570 37.73 -12.94 31.89
N ALA A 571 37.89 -13.48 30.68
CA ALA A 571 38.14 -14.89 30.43
C ALA A 571 39.64 -15.27 30.42
N GLY A 572 40.54 -14.32 30.72
CA GLY A 572 41.99 -14.55 30.77
C GLY A 572 42.60 -14.95 29.42
N ARG A 573 42.08 -14.42 28.32
CA ARG A 573 42.56 -14.73 26.95
C ARG A 573 43.68 -13.79 26.52
N ASN A 574 44.62 -14.29 25.72
CA ASN A 574 45.66 -13.45 25.11
C ASN A 574 45.07 -12.63 23.96
N TYR A 575 44.92 -11.33 24.15
CA TYR A 575 44.40 -10.43 23.13
C TYR A 575 45.11 -9.08 23.12
N VAL A 576 44.93 -8.36 22.01
CA VAL A 576 45.35 -6.96 21.87
C VAL A 576 44.30 -6.18 21.07
N VAL A 577 44.03 -4.93 21.46
CA VAL A 577 43.18 -3.99 20.71
C VAL A 577 44.04 -2.92 20.06
N PHE A 578 43.89 -2.70 18.76
CA PHE A 578 44.59 -1.63 18.04
C PHE A 578 43.67 -0.43 17.86
N GLU A 579 44.07 0.73 18.36
CA GLU A 579 43.40 2.01 18.18
C GLU A 579 44.31 2.98 17.43
N ARG A 580 43.80 3.57 16.35
CA ARG A 580 44.57 4.47 15.50
C ARG A 580 44.92 5.79 16.20
N ARG A 581 44.13 6.20 17.18
CA ARG A 581 44.28 7.48 17.90
C ARG A 581 44.71 7.24 19.35
N ASN A 582 44.92 8.33 20.08
CA ASN A 582 45.40 8.33 21.46
C ASN A 582 44.31 8.08 22.52
N THR A 583 43.04 7.93 22.12
CA THR A 583 41.91 7.75 23.02
C THR A 583 40.93 6.72 22.44
N PRO A 584 40.28 5.88 23.26
CA PRO A 584 39.24 4.98 22.77
C PRO A 584 38.01 5.77 22.33
N GLY A 585 37.22 5.18 21.44
CA GLY A 585 35.99 5.82 20.96
C GLY A 585 36.21 7.14 20.21
N TYR A 586 37.39 7.37 19.62
CA TYR A 586 37.73 8.62 18.93
C TYR A 586 36.70 9.06 17.89
N PHE A 587 35.95 8.13 17.27
CA PHE A 587 34.83 8.49 16.40
C PHE A 587 33.87 9.51 17.05
N PHE A 588 33.63 9.40 18.36
CA PHE A 588 32.73 10.29 19.10
C PHE A 588 33.30 11.67 19.41
N THR A 589 34.62 11.90 19.25
CA THR A 589 35.20 13.25 19.34
C THR A 589 34.81 14.11 18.15
N LEU A 590 34.49 13.47 17.01
CA LEU A 590 34.09 14.15 15.77
C LEU A 590 32.60 14.03 15.47
N TYR A 591 31.98 12.88 15.79
CA TYR A 591 30.59 12.58 15.41
C TYR A 591 29.71 12.23 16.60
N PRO A 592 28.43 12.61 16.60
CA PRO A 592 27.78 13.54 15.67
C PRO A 592 28.43 14.93 15.73
N ARG A 593 28.38 15.66 14.62
CA ARG A 593 29.06 16.96 14.45
C ARG A 593 28.49 18.02 15.39
N HIS A 594 27.18 17.99 15.61
CA HIS A 594 26.50 18.88 16.55
C HIS A 594 26.46 18.33 17.99
N ARG A 595 27.38 17.39 18.30
CA ARG A 595 27.66 16.78 19.62
C ARG A 595 26.49 16.05 20.29
N LYS A 596 25.26 16.14 19.80
CA LYS A 596 24.09 15.52 20.45
C LYS A 596 23.83 14.09 19.99
N LEU A 597 23.86 13.12 20.90
CA LEU A 597 23.61 11.72 20.58
C LEU A 597 22.14 11.43 20.30
N ILE A 598 21.90 10.50 19.37
CA ILE A 598 20.55 10.00 19.06
C ILE A 598 20.08 8.86 19.97
N SER A 599 20.99 8.31 20.78
CA SER A 599 20.73 7.29 21.78
C SER A 599 20.20 7.90 23.08
N ILE A 600 19.35 7.17 23.79
CA ILE A 600 18.72 7.67 25.01
C ILE A 600 19.42 7.19 26.27
N ASN A 601 19.38 8.03 27.30
CA ASN A 601 19.87 7.74 28.63
C ASN A 601 18.72 7.88 29.65
N LYS A 602 17.84 6.88 29.71
CA LYS A 602 16.69 6.90 30.63
C LYS A 602 17.12 6.44 32.02
N ARG A 603 17.52 7.40 32.86
CA ARG A 603 18.02 7.15 34.24
C ARG A 603 16.93 6.64 35.19
N TYR A 604 15.76 7.28 35.17
CA TYR A 604 14.68 6.98 36.13
C TYR A 604 13.64 6.05 35.51
N THR A 605 13.79 4.75 35.74
CA THR A 605 12.83 3.70 35.33
C THR A 605 11.85 3.33 36.46
N GLY A 606 12.17 3.68 37.70
CA GLY A 606 11.43 3.25 38.90
C GLY A 606 11.58 1.75 39.23
N LYS A 607 12.57 1.07 38.63
CA LYS A 607 12.82 -0.37 38.84
C LYS A 607 14.21 -0.60 39.43
N SER A 608 14.29 -1.54 40.38
CA SER A 608 15.54 -1.97 41.02
C SER A 608 16.32 -2.99 40.19
N ASN A 609 15.66 -3.69 39.26
CA ASN A 609 16.30 -4.73 38.43
C ASN A 609 17.27 -4.10 37.41
N SER A 610 18.55 -4.42 37.54
CA SER A 610 19.63 -3.87 36.70
C SER A 610 19.50 -4.30 35.24
N GLU A 611 19.12 -5.54 34.95
CA GLU A 611 18.94 -6.03 33.59
C GLU A 611 17.76 -5.34 32.89
N PHE A 612 16.65 -5.15 33.60
CA PHE A 612 15.50 -4.40 33.09
C PHE A 612 15.90 -2.96 32.76
N ASN A 613 16.67 -2.31 33.64
CA ASN A 613 17.13 -0.93 33.43
C ASN A 613 18.00 -0.80 32.16
N LEU A 614 18.79 -1.83 31.83
CA LEU A 614 19.56 -1.89 30.58
C LEU A 614 18.67 -1.90 29.32
N ARG A 615 17.35 -2.17 29.39
CA ARG A 615 16.43 -1.97 28.25
C ARG A 615 16.28 -0.49 27.87
N HIS A 616 16.44 0.40 28.83
CA HIS A 616 16.21 1.82 28.68
C HIS A 616 17.52 2.63 28.68
N ASP A 617 18.63 2.00 29.07
CA ASP A 617 19.98 2.51 28.90
C ASP A 617 20.58 2.04 27.57
N TRP A 618 20.71 2.99 26.64
CA TRP A 618 21.16 2.68 25.29
C TRP A 618 22.66 2.82 25.05
N ASN A 619 23.41 3.25 26.06
CA ASN A 619 24.80 3.71 25.94
C ASN A 619 25.78 2.86 26.77
N SER A 620 25.34 2.25 27.87
CA SER A 620 26.22 1.43 28.70
C SER A 620 26.68 0.15 28.00
N LEU A 621 27.97 -0.15 28.19
CA LEU A 621 28.57 -1.46 27.96
C LEU A 621 28.34 -2.37 29.17
N LEU A 622 28.35 -3.68 28.92
CA LEU A 622 28.22 -4.70 29.96
C LEU A 622 29.55 -4.84 30.71
N SER A 623 29.52 -4.69 32.03
CA SER A 623 30.64 -4.98 32.93
C SER A 623 30.14 -5.50 34.28
N HIS A 624 31.06 -6.03 35.09
CA HIS A 624 30.77 -6.42 36.48
C HIS A 624 30.74 -5.20 37.42
N ASN A 625 31.25 -4.04 37.00
CA ASN A 625 31.31 -2.83 37.82
C ASN A 625 30.12 -1.91 37.53
N ASN A 626 29.19 -1.81 38.48
CA ASN A 626 27.99 -0.97 38.36
C ASN A 626 28.29 0.54 38.29
N GLN A 627 29.50 0.99 38.66
CA GLN A 627 29.90 2.39 38.49
C GLN A 627 30.13 2.76 37.01
N LEU A 628 30.37 1.77 36.15
CA LEU A 628 30.58 1.93 34.70
C LEU A 628 29.25 1.90 33.92
N LEU A 629 28.20 2.46 34.51
CA LEU A 629 26.93 2.71 33.83
C LEU A 629 26.89 4.17 33.35
N PHE A 630 26.48 4.36 32.10
CA PHE A 630 26.41 5.66 31.41
C PHE A 630 25.54 6.69 32.13
N GLN A 631 24.55 6.24 32.91
CA GLN A 631 23.71 7.10 33.75
C GLN A 631 24.49 7.96 34.77
N HIS A 632 25.75 7.60 35.07
CA HIS A 632 26.64 8.35 35.97
C HIS A 632 27.46 9.43 35.23
N TYR A 633 27.46 9.42 33.90
CA TYR A 633 28.28 10.32 33.07
C TYR A 633 27.47 11.47 32.47
N SER A 634 26.17 11.28 32.22
CA SER A 634 25.27 12.33 31.73
C SER A 634 23.92 12.27 32.43
N GLN A 635 23.35 13.45 32.69
CA GLN A 635 22.00 13.59 33.23
C GLN A 635 20.93 13.72 32.14
N ASP A 636 21.34 14.07 30.91
CA ASP A 636 20.46 14.36 29.79
C ASP A 636 19.83 13.09 29.23
N PHE A 637 18.59 13.22 28.75
CA PHE A 637 17.92 12.12 28.08
C PHE A 637 18.55 11.79 26.73
N PHE A 638 19.04 12.81 26.02
CA PHE A 638 19.86 12.70 24.81
C PHE A 638 21.23 13.29 25.12
N PRO A 639 22.20 12.46 25.50
CA PRO A 639 23.49 12.93 26.01
C PRO A 639 24.34 13.64 24.97
N ASP A 640 25.27 14.45 25.46
CA ASP A 640 26.38 14.96 24.65
C ASP A 640 27.40 13.85 24.32
N ALA A 641 27.99 13.92 23.13
CA ALA A 641 28.97 12.97 22.61
C ALA A 641 30.28 12.98 23.39
N ASP A 642 30.67 14.09 24.02
CA ASP A 642 31.85 14.16 24.90
C ASP A 642 31.68 13.26 26.13
N SER A 643 30.45 13.13 26.63
CA SER A 643 30.15 12.18 27.71
C SER A 643 30.44 10.73 27.29
N MET A 644 30.27 10.38 26.01
CA MET A 644 30.62 9.06 25.47
C MET A 644 32.12 8.85 25.37
N VAL A 645 32.88 9.87 24.99
CA VAL A 645 34.35 9.79 24.95
C VAL A 645 34.90 9.55 26.36
N HIS A 646 34.44 10.33 27.34
CA HIS A 646 34.81 10.17 28.74
C HIS A 646 34.44 8.79 29.28
N TYR A 647 33.21 8.33 28.99
CA TYR A 647 32.74 7.01 29.39
C TYR A 647 33.63 5.87 28.87
N LEU A 648 33.98 5.90 27.58
CA LEU A 648 34.79 4.84 26.97
C LEU A 648 36.25 4.86 27.45
N ALA A 649 36.80 6.04 27.73
CA ALA A 649 38.12 6.18 28.34
C ALA A 649 38.16 5.59 29.75
N ASP A 650 37.15 5.89 30.58
CA ASP A 650 36.99 5.30 31.90
C ASP A 650 36.75 3.79 31.84
N PHE A 651 35.96 3.32 30.86
CA PHE A 651 35.71 1.90 30.68
C PHE A 651 36.99 1.13 30.34
N ALA A 652 37.86 1.69 29.50
CA ALA A 652 39.14 1.07 29.16
C ALA A 652 40.13 1.11 30.33
N SER A 653 40.30 2.26 30.98
CA SER A 653 41.28 2.46 32.05
C SER A 653 40.90 1.77 33.36
N LYS A 654 39.65 1.90 33.83
CA LYS A 654 39.19 1.30 35.10
C LYS A 654 39.09 -0.23 35.05
N LEU A 655 39.01 -0.82 33.85
CA LEU A 655 39.01 -2.27 33.65
C LEU A 655 40.37 -2.79 33.14
N ASP A 656 41.37 -1.92 33.05
CA ASP A 656 42.74 -2.24 32.61
C ASP A 656 42.77 -3.04 31.29
N LEU A 657 42.03 -2.56 30.28
CA LEU A 657 41.94 -3.23 28.99
C LEU A 657 43.20 -2.95 28.16
N HIS A 658 43.79 -4.01 27.59
CA HIS A 658 44.99 -3.91 26.75
C HIS A 658 44.68 -3.25 25.39
N VAL A 659 44.80 -1.92 25.33
CA VAL A 659 44.61 -1.12 24.11
C VAL A 659 45.92 -0.45 23.69
N HIS A 660 46.39 -0.78 22.50
CA HIS A 660 47.52 -0.13 21.85
C HIS A 660 47.02 1.09 21.09
N TYR A 661 47.28 2.26 21.65
CA TYR A 661 46.93 3.55 21.07
C TYR A 661 47.96 4.01 20.03
N ASN A 662 47.53 4.89 19.12
CA ASN A 662 48.34 5.38 18.01
C ASN A 662 48.89 4.25 17.12
N THR A 663 48.16 3.15 16.98
CA THR A 663 48.52 2.01 16.13
C THR A 663 47.46 1.84 15.05
N SER A 664 47.78 2.30 13.84
CA SER A 664 46.95 2.19 12.66
C SER A 664 47.35 0.96 11.85
N ILE A 665 46.50 -0.06 11.84
CA ILE A 665 46.68 -1.20 10.94
C ILE A 665 46.44 -0.75 9.50
N VAL A 666 47.46 -0.90 8.64
CA VAL A 666 47.42 -0.49 7.23
C VAL A 666 47.19 -1.67 6.29
N LEU A 667 47.54 -2.89 6.72
CA LEU A 667 47.43 -4.09 5.89
C LEU A 667 47.10 -5.32 6.73
N VAL A 668 46.15 -6.13 6.24
CA VAL A 668 45.75 -7.42 6.78
C VAL A 668 45.87 -8.47 5.68
N MET A 669 46.66 -9.52 5.94
CA MET A 669 46.90 -10.63 5.02
C MET A 669 46.65 -11.98 5.68
N LEU A 670 46.52 -13.02 4.85
CA LEU A 670 46.46 -14.40 5.32
C LEU A 670 47.79 -15.10 5.02
N GLU A 671 48.36 -15.71 6.05
CA GLU A 671 49.46 -16.64 5.92
C GLU A 671 48.90 -18.06 6.04
N LYS A 672 48.98 -18.85 4.96
CA LYS A 672 48.49 -20.24 5.00
C LYS A 672 49.44 -21.10 5.82
N ASP A 673 48.90 -21.76 6.83
CA ASP A 673 49.65 -22.69 7.67
C ASP A 673 48.76 -23.91 7.95
N PRO A 674 49.14 -25.12 7.49
CA PRO A 674 48.41 -26.35 7.78
C PRO A 674 48.27 -26.66 9.28
N LYS A 675 49.17 -26.14 10.12
CA LYS A 675 49.13 -26.32 11.59
C LYS A 675 48.10 -25.41 12.27
N ALA A 676 47.64 -24.35 11.60
CA ALA A 676 46.60 -23.48 12.14
C ALA A 676 45.23 -24.18 12.12
N TRP A 677 44.43 -24.00 13.17
CA TRP A 677 43.12 -24.66 13.33
C TRP A 677 42.11 -24.33 12.21
N ASN A 678 42.25 -23.16 11.58
CA ASN A 678 41.50 -22.65 10.44
C ASN A 678 42.31 -22.69 9.12
N GLY A 679 43.49 -23.30 9.13
CA GLY A 679 44.39 -23.45 7.97
C GLY A 679 45.17 -22.18 7.60
N HIS A 680 45.12 -21.13 8.43
CA HIS A 680 45.87 -19.89 8.23
C HIS A 680 46.01 -19.05 9.51
N TYR A 681 46.98 -18.15 9.53
CA TYR A 681 47.06 -17.04 10.49
C TYR A 681 46.76 -15.71 9.80
N PHE A 682 46.31 -14.73 10.58
CA PHE A 682 46.20 -13.34 10.14
C PHE A 682 47.50 -12.61 10.45
N ILE A 683 48.05 -11.93 9.44
CA ILE A 683 49.18 -11.03 9.59
C ILE A 683 48.67 -9.61 9.47
N LEU A 684 48.86 -8.81 10.50
CA LEU A 684 48.49 -7.40 10.55
C LEU A 684 49.77 -6.57 10.54
N ARG A 685 49.80 -5.55 9.70
CA ARG A 685 50.92 -4.62 9.63
C ARG A 685 50.45 -3.22 10.01
N ASP A 686 51.16 -2.58 10.91
CA ASP A 686 50.87 -1.21 11.31
C ASP A 686 51.58 -0.17 10.42
N GLN A 687 51.37 1.11 10.72
CA GLN A 687 51.95 2.22 9.97
C GLN A 687 53.48 2.34 10.12
N ASN A 688 54.08 1.69 11.11
CA ASN A 688 55.52 1.67 11.38
C ASN A 688 56.18 0.40 10.82
N ASP A 689 55.47 -0.36 9.97
CA ASP A 689 55.91 -1.63 9.39
C ASP A 689 56.11 -2.78 10.42
N GLN A 690 55.60 -2.63 11.66
CA GLN A 690 55.59 -3.71 12.64
C GLN A 690 54.51 -4.73 12.29
N ASN A 691 54.89 -6.01 12.32
CA ASN A 691 54.00 -7.12 12.01
C ASN A 691 53.50 -7.82 13.29
N TYR A 692 52.20 -8.08 13.31
CA TYR A 692 51.50 -8.81 14.36
C TYR A 692 50.85 -10.05 13.76
N LYS A 693 50.84 -11.16 14.50
CA LYS A 693 50.29 -12.44 14.05
C LYS A 693 49.18 -12.90 14.99
N CYS A 694 48.03 -13.30 14.44
CA CYS A 694 46.97 -13.88 15.26
C CYS A 694 46.17 -15.02 14.64
N SER A 695 45.56 -15.81 15.50
CA SER A 695 44.69 -16.95 15.15
C SER A 695 43.27 -16.50 14.79
N VAL A 696 42.74 -15.51 15.50
CA VAL A 696 41.39 -14.97 15.32
C VAL A 696 41.47 -13.44 15.18
N LEU A 697 40.82 -12.92 14.15
CA LEU A 697 40.73 -11.49 13.89
C LEU A 697 39.32 -10.98 14.13
N LEU A 698 39.18 -9.98 15.00
CA LEU A 698 37.92 -9.35 15.41
C LEU A 698 37.93 -7.90 14.93
N VAL A 699 37.11 -7.56 13.95
CA VAL A 699 37.08 -6.21 13.38
C VAL A 699 35.94 -5.41 14.00
N ALA A 700 36.29 -4.40 14.80
CA ALA A 700 35.39 -3.54 15.56
C ALA A 700 35.50 -2.05 15.17
N ALA A 701 36.21 -1.71 14.09
CA ALA A 701 36.48 -0.35 13.62
C ALA A 701 35.23 0.43 13.14
N GLY A 702 34.03 -0.17 13.20
CA GLY A 702 32.79 0.49 12.84
C GLY A 702 32.68 0.86 11.36
N MET A 703 31.94 1.92 11.07
CA MET A 703 31.65 2.43 9.72
C MET A 703 32.06 3.90 9.68
N TRP A 704 33.24 4.20 9.16
CA TRP A 704 33.83 5.55 9.30
C TRP A 704 34.28 6.18 7.97
N VAL A 705 34.26 5.43 6.86
CA VAL A 705 34.59 5.99 5.54
C VAL A 705 33.35 6.71 4.99
N PRO A 706 33.41 8.01 4.67
CA PRO A 706 32.26 8.72 4.11
C PRO A 706 31.75 8.07 2.82
N HIS A 707 30.42 8.03 2.65
CA HIS A 707 29.79 7.56 1.43
C HIS A 707 29.75 8.70 0.41
N GLU A 708 30.60 8.60 -0.60
CA GLU A 708 30.69 9.54 -1.72
C GLU A 708 29.96 9.00 -2.95
N VAL A 709 29.29 9.89 -3.67
CA VAL A 709 28.64 9.62 -4.95
C VAL A 709 29.23 10.60 -5.95
N LYS A 710 29.80 10.08 -7.05
CA LYS A 710 30.39 10.91 -8.11
C LYS A 710 29.31 11.28 -9.11
N PHE A 711 29.10 12.57 -9.32
CA PHE A 711 28.22 13.14 -10.34
C PHE A 711 28.81 14.47 -10.82
N PRO A 712 28.44 15.00 -12.00
CA PRO A 712 28.96 16.27 -12.48
C PRO A 712 28.66 17.43 -11.49
N GLY A 713 29.69 18.13 -11.04
CA GLY A 713 29.57 19.17 -10.00
C GLY A 713 29.64 18.67 -8.56
N SER A 714 29.91 17.38 -8.33
CA SER A 714 30.11 16.83 -6.98
C SER A 714 31.31 17.42 -6.23
N GLU A 715 32.26 18.03 -6.95
CA GLU A 715 33.43 18.75 -6.43
C GLU A 715 33.07 20.04 -5.67
N TYR A 716 31.88 20.60 -5.91
CA TYR A 716 31.39 21.79 -5.20
C TYR A 716 30.72 21.46 -3.86
N VAL A 717 30.57 20.17 -3.54
CA VAL A 717 29.84 19.72 -2.36
C VAL A 717 30.79 19.54 -1.18
N GLU A 718 30.49 20.21 -0.06
CA GLU A 718 31.21 20.06 1.19
C GLU A 718 30.80 18.77 1.90
N GLY A 719 31.75 18.05 2.51
CA GLY A 719 31.45 16.83 3.26
C GLY A 719 30.88 17.14 4.66
N TYR A 720 29.94 16.32 5.14
CA TYR A 720 29.52 16.35 6.54
C TYR A 720 30.71 16.19 7.52
N GLU A 721 31.77 15.50 7.10
CA GLU A 721 33.01 15.37 7.87
C GLU A 721 33.82 16.67 8.05
N SER A 722 33.57 17.70 7.25
CA SER A 722 34.38 18.92 7.19
C SER A 722 33.58 20.22 7.29
N VAL A 723 32.27 20.18 7.05
CA VAL A 723 31.40 21.38 7.05
C VAL A 723 31.40 22.11 8.41
N SER A 724 31.28 23.44 8.39
CA SER A 724 31.20 24.24 9.62
C SER A 724 30.01 23.84 10.48
N ILE A 725 30.21 23.89 11.80
CA ILE A 725 29.18 23.62 12.81
C ILE A 725 28.61 24.91 13.42
N ASP A 726 29.24 26.06 13.19
CA ASP A 726 28.76 27.35 13.71
C ASP A 726 27.60 27.84 12.83
N PRO A 727 26.38 28.03 13.39
CA PRO A 727 25.25 28.57 12.64
C PRO A 727 25.56 29.94 12.00
N LYS A 728 26.45 30.75 12.59
CA LYS A 728 26.80 32.08 12.06
C LYS A 728 27.35 32.03 10.63
N ASP A 729 28.01 30.93 10.26
CA ASP A 729 28.57 30.74 8.92
C ASP A 729 27.51 30.52 7.83
N PHE A 730 26.24 30.32 8.23
CA PHE A 730 25.11 30.03 7.35
C PHE A 730 24.04 31.15 7.35
N VAL A 731 24.29 32.26 8.04
CA VAL A 731 23.35 33.38 8.15
C VAL A 731 22.98 33.94 6.78
N GLY A 732 21.70 33.94 6.46
CA GLY A 732 21.16 34.47 5.19
C GLY A 732 21.55 33.68 3.94
N GLN A 733 22.05 32.45 4.10
CA GLN A 733 22.44 31.58 2.98
C GLN A 733 21.33 30.58 2.64
N SER A 734 21.24 30.21 1.37
CA SER A 734 20.37 29.12 0.89
C SER A 734 21.16 27.81 0.80
N VAL A 735 20.74 26.77 1.53
CA VAL A 735 21.56 25.57 1.72
C VAL A 735 20.90 24.31 1.13
N LEU A 736 21.69 23.57 0.35
CA LEU A 736 21.33 22.25 -0.17
C LEU A 736 22.00 21.14 0.63
N ILE A 737 21.24 20.17 1.12
CA ILE A 737 21.77 18.99 1.82
C ILE A 737 21.48 17.72 1.00
N LEU A 738 22.52 17.00 0.61
CA LEU A 738 22.43 15.70 -0.04
C LEU A 738 22.38 14.60 1.02
N GLY A 739 21.19 14.08 1.29
CA GLY A 739 20.94 13.04 2.28
C GLY A 739 19.66 13.31 3.09
N ARG A 740 19.16 12.26 3.74
CA ARG A 740 17.95 12.32 4.60
C ARG A 740 18.05 11.42 5.83
N GLY A 741 19.29 11.10 6.24
CA GLY A 741 19.56 10.36 7.46
C GLY A 741 19.73 11.29 8.67
N ASN A 742 20.03 10.73 9.84
CA ASN A 742 20.22 11.52 11.07
C ASN A 742 21.31 12.61 10.92
N SER A 743 22.41 12.34 10.21
CA SER A 743 23.47 13.34 9.94
C SER A 743 22.97 14.54 9.12
N ALA A 744 22.06 14.30 8.19
CA ALA A 744 21.49 15.34 7.34
C ALA A 744 20.51 16.21 8.14
N PHE A 745 19.67 15.56 8.95
CA PHE A 745 18.68 16.24 9.78
C PHE A 745 19.29 16.99 10.98
N GLU A 746 20.37 16.50 11.62
CA GLU A 746 21.06 17.30 12.65
C GLU A 746 21.71 18.55 12.05
N THR A 747 22.25 18.45 10.83
CA THR A 747 22.86 19.59 10.14
C THR A 747 21.79 20.63 9.81
N ALA A 748 20.65 20.17 9.28
CA ALA A 748 19.50 21.02 9.00
C ALA A 748 18.98 21.69 10.28
N GLU A 749 18.77 20.94 11.35
CA GLU A 749 18.28 21.46 12.64
C GLU A 749 19.17 22.57 13.20
N ASN A 750 20.49 22.42 13.09
CA ASN A 750 21.45 23.40 13.60
C ASN A 750 21.44 24.74 12.82
N ILE A 751 21.15 24.70 11.53
CA ILE A 751 21.21 25.89 10.65
C ILE A 751 19.83 26.46 10.31
N LEU A 752 18.75 25.74 10.64
CA LEU A 752 17.36 26.06 10.29
C LEU A 752 16.97 27.50 10.65
N GLY A 753 17.36 27.97 11.83
CA GLY A 753 17.00 29.30 12.34
C GLY A 753 17.80 30.47 11.77
N VAL A 754 18.80 30.23 10.92
CA VAL A 754 19.73 31.26 10.41
C VAL A 754 19.81 31.30 8.89
N THR A 755 19.44 30.23 8.20
CA THR A 755 19.42 30.15 6.73
C THR A 755 18.15 30.75 6.12
N ASN A 756 18.18 31.11 4.84
CA ASN A 756 16.98 31.53 4.10
C ASN A 756 16.00 30.36 3.92
N PHE A 757 16.53 29.20 3.53
CA PHE A 757 15.82 27.94 3.43
C PHE A 757 16.82 26.77 3.33
N VAL A 758 16.39 25.59 3.72
CA VAL A 758 17.14 24.34 3.62
C VAL A 758 16.37 23.34 2.76
N HIS A 759 17.00 22.88 1.68
CA HIS A 759 16.47 21.81 0.85
C HIS A 759 17.27 20.52 1.01
N MET A 760 16.59 19.39 1.19
CA MET A 760 17.22 18.08 1.31
C MET A 760 16.88 17.16 0.14
N VAL A 761 17.90 16.63 -0.53
CA VAL A 761 17.76 15.68 -1.63
C VAL A 761 18.12 14.27 -1.18
N GLY A 762 17.26 13.28 -1.43
CA GLY A 762 17.58 11.89 -1.13
C GLY A 762 16.84 10.86 -1.99
N ARG A 763 17.44 9.67 -2.11
CA ARG A 763 16.92 8.54 -2.90
C ARG A 763 15.61 7.93 -2.40
N SER A 764 15.20 8.25 -1.18
CA SER A 764 14.03 7.67 -0.55
C SER A 764 13.36 8.66 0.38
N ARG A 765 12.05 8.48 0.60
CA ARG A 765 11.32 9.19 1.65
C ARG A 765 11.95 9.09 3.04
N VAL A 766 11.68 10.10 3.84
CA VAL A 766 12.05 10.13 5.25
C VAL A 766 11.32 9.00 5.99
N ARG A 767 12.04 8.30 6.86
CA ARG A 767 11.49 7.23 7.70
C ARG A 767 11.64 7.65 9.15
N LEU A 768 10.58 7.49 9.93
CA LEU A 768 10.54 7.88 11.33
C LEU A 768 10.81 6.67 12.22
N SER A 769 11.71 6.79 13.18
CA SER A 769 12.15 5.67 14.02
C SER A 769 11.00 5.06 14.83
N TRP A 770 10.00 5.87 15.22
CA TRP A 770 8.82 5.40 15.98
C TRP A 770 7.83 4.61 15.11
N ALA A 771 7.82 4.83 13.79
CA ALA A 771 7.04 4.03 12.85
C ALA A 771 7.72 2.71 12.52
N THR A 772 9.04 2.74 12.29
CA THR A 772 9.80 1.57 11.86
C THR A 772 10.34 0.71 13.00
N HIS A 773 10.37 1.21 14.24
CA HIS A 773 11.09 0.64 15.39
C HIS A 773 12.58 0.41 15.12
N TYR A 774 13.16 1.20 14.22
CA TYR A 774 14.56 1.13 13.88
C TYR A 774 15.24 2.45 14.23
N VAL A 775 16.20 2.40 15.18
CA VAL A 775 16.87 3.58 15.75
C VAL A 775 17.65 4.37 14.71
N GLY A 776 18.10 3.74 13.62
CA GLY A 776 18.88 4.38 12.57
C GLY A 776 18.06 5.18 11.55
N ASP A 777 16.73 5.11 11.62
CA ASP A 777 15.85 6.03 10.90
C ASP A 777 15.73 7.35 11.71
N LEU A 778 15.04 8.37 11.18
CA LEU A 778 15.01 9.71 11.76
C LEU A 778 14.40 9.70 13.17
N ARG A 779 15.13 10.28 14.11
CA ARG A 779 14.75 10.40 15.53
C ARG A 779 14.01 11.71 15.78
N ALA A 780 13.16 11.72 16.80
CA ALA A 780 12.30 12.87 17.10
C ALA A 780 13.08 14.13 17.49
N ILE A 781 14.34 13.96 17.91
CA ILE A 781 15.22 15.05 18.33
C ILE A 781 15.69 15.97 17.20
N ASN A 782 15.69 15.49 15.95
CA ASN A 782 16.16 16.24 14.77
C ASN A 782 15.03 16.38 13.74
N ASN A 783 13.78 16.52 14.18
CA ASN A 783 12.63 16.55 13.28
C ASN A 783 12.10 17.97 12.98
N GLY A 784 12.74 19.03 13.47
CA GLY A 784 12.27 20.41 13.35
C GLY A 784 12.07 20.84 11.89
N LEU A 785 12.98 20.45 11.00
CA LEU A 785 12.84 20.69 9.56
C LEU A 785 11.56 20.05 8.96
N LEU A 786 11.07 18.94 9.51
CA LEU A 786 9.81 18.36 9.04
C LEU A 786 8.63 19.24 9.38
N ASP A 787 8.68 19.93 10.52
CA ASP A 787 7.63 20.86 10.93
C ASP A 787 7.58 22.05 9.98
N THR A 788 8.71 22.69 9.71
CA THR A 788 8.80 23.82 8.76
C THR A 788 8.41 23.41 7.34
N TYR A 789 8.84 22.23 6.89
CA TYR A 789 8.42 21.67 5.59
C TYR A 789 6.90 21.43 5.52
N GLN A 790 6.29 20.83 6.55
CA GLN A 790 4.85 20.54 6.59
C GLN A 790 4.01 21.82 6.71
N LEU A 791 4.51 22.80 7.46
CA LEU A 791 3.92 24.13 7.60
C LEU A 791 4.29 25.08 6.45
N LYS A 792 4.93 24.56 5.39
CA LYS A 792 5.28 25.28 4.14
C LYS A 792 6.14 26.53 4.37
N SER A 793 7.00 26.51 5.37
CA SER A 793 7.94 27.58 5.72
C SER A 793 9.24 27.47 4.91
N LEU A 794 9.13 27.56 3.57
CA LEU A 794 10.22 27.59 2.56
C LEU A 794 11.14 26.35 2.46
N ASP A 795 11.30 25.57 3.52
CA ASP A 795 12.12 24.36 3.51
C ASP A 795 11.54 23.23 2.66
N GLY A 796 12.40 22.35 2.16
CA GLY A 796 12.04 21.43 1.08
C GLY A 796 12.64 20.04 1.21
N LEU A 797 11.83 19.02 0.93
CA LEU A 797 12.26 17.63 0.81
C LEU A 797 12.10 17.13 -0.62
N ILE A 798 13.21 16.90 -1.33
CA ILE A 798 13.25 16.46 -2.74
C ILE A 798 13.66 14.98 -2.86
N GLU A 799 12.88 14.20 -3.62
CA GLU A 799 13.17 12.79 -3.92
C GLU A 799 13.79 12.63 -5.30
N GLY A 800 15.00 12.08 -5.34
CA GLY A 800 15.74 11.87 -6.59
C GLY A 800 16.97 10.99 -6.38
N ASP A 801 17.42 10.33 -7.46
CA ASP A 801 18.71 9.65 -7.43
C ASP A 801 19.83 10.67 -7.58
N LEU A 802 20.79 10.63 -6.65
CA LEU A 802 21.96 11.51 -6.67
C LEU A 802 22.88 11.25 -7.88
N GLU A 803 22.80 10.07 -8.50
CA GLU A 803 23.53 9.77 -9.73
C GLU A 803 22.96 10.49 -10.97
N ASP A 804 21.69 10.92 -10.89
CA ASP A 804 21.01 11.66 -11.96
C ASP A 804 21.09 13.18 -11.76
N LEU A 805 21.65 13.64 -10.64
CA LEU A 805 21.78 15.05 -10.25
C LEU A 805 23.06 15.66 -10.83
N VAL A 806 22.98 16.92 -11.25
CA VAL A 806 24.12 17.72 -11.69
C VAL A 806 24.09 19.05 -10.95
N LEU A 807 25.25 19.48 -10.45
CA LEU A 807 25.44 20.80 -9.85
C LEU A 807 26.24 21.68 -10.79
N ILE A 808 25.68 22.84 -11.14
CA ILE A 808 26.33 23.84 -11.98
C ILE A 808 26.58 25.08 -11.13
N LYS A 809 27.78 25.63 -11.21
CA LYS A 809 28.15 26.87 -10.53
C LYS A 809 28.04 28.02 -11.54
N ASP A 810 27.26 29.04 -11.21
CA ASP A 810 27.08 30.20 -12.08
C ASP A 810 28.24 31.22 -11.96
N ARG A 811 28.23 32.24 -12.82
CA ARG A 811 29.23 33.34 -12.83
C ARG A 811 29.22 34.17 -11.53
N LYS A 812 28.12 34.14 -10.76
CA LYS A 812 27.99 34.80 -9.45
C LYS A 812 28.42 33.90 -8.29
N GLY A 813 28.88 32.67 -8.58
CA GLY A 813 29.36 31.70 -7.61
C GLY A 813 28.27 30.88 -6.92
N LYS A 814 27.00 31.02 -7.30
CA LYS A 814 25.89 30.25 -6.74
C LYS A 814 25.75 28.90 -7.44
N LEU A 815 25.17 27.93 -6.72
CA LEU A 815 24.98 26.56 -7.17
C LEU A 815 23.55 26.32 -7.63
N HIS A 816 23.40 25.66 -8.78
CA HIS A 816 22.11 25.30 -9.37
C HIS A 816 22.02 23.79 -9.54
N ILE A 817 20.84 23.23 -9.24
CA ILE A 817 20.56 21.81 -9.44
C ILE A 817 19.89 21.60 -10.79
N THR A 818 20.44 20.71 -11.61
CA THR A 818 19.81 20.21 -12.83
C THR A 818 19.86 18.68 -12.89
N LEU A 819 19.20 18.10 -13.90
CA LEU A 819 19.21 16.66 -14.14
C LEU A 819 20.15 16.34 -15.31
N ARG A 820 20.92 15.27 -15.17
CA ARG A 820 21.89 14.80 -16.17
C ARG A 820 21.32 14.63 -17.58
N TYR A 821 20.05 14.26 -17.69
CA TYR A 821 19.34 14.16 -18.97
C TYR A 821 19.39 15.45 -19.82
N TYR A 822 19.35 16.62 -19.18
CA TYR A 822 19.33 17.89 -19.91
C TYR A 822 20.70 18.23 -20.52
N LEU A 823 21.80 17.79 -19.90
CA LEU A 823 23.16 17.94 -20.46
C LEU A 823 23.45 16.96 -21.60
N GLU A 824 22.87 15.75 -21.58
CA GLU A 824 23.12 14.73 -22.60
C GLU A 824 22.38 15.01 -23.92
N ASN A 825 21.36 15.89 -23.91
CA ASN A 825 20.59 16.29 -25.09
C ASN A 825 21.01 17.64 -25.70
N SER A 826 21.85 18.41 -25.02
CA SER A 826 22.46 19.62 -25.57
C SER A 826 23.71 19.23 -26.38
N ASN A 827 23.67 19.37 -27.71
CA ASN A 827 24.77 19.06 -28.63
C ASN A 827 25.94 20.07 -28.58
N SER A 828 26.08 20.85 -27.52
CA SER A 828 27.11 21.87 -27.38
C SER A 828 28.24 21.40 -26.45
N SER A 829 29.48 21.45 -26.95
CA SER A 829 30.71 21.12 -26.22
C SER A 829 31.17 22.24 -25.26
N ASP A 830 30.31 23.20 -24.95
CA ASP A 830 30.65 24.41 -24.19
C ASP A 830 29.78 24.49 -22.92
N PRO A 831 30.36 24.34 -21.70
CA PRO A 831 29.62 24.34 -20.44
C PRO A 831 28.90 25.67 -20.16
N GLU A 832 29.22 26.76 -20.88
CA GLU A 832 28.52 28.04 -20.81
C GLU A 832 27.20 28.10 -21.61
N SER A 833 26.90 27.10 -22.45
CA SER A 833 25.74 27.09 -23.35
C SER A 833 24.60 26.15 -22.92
N VAL A 834 24.71 25.56 -21.71
CA VAL A 834 23.68 24.65 -21.18
C VAL A 834 22.49 25.50 -20.72
N THR A 835 21.47 25.62 -21.57
CA THR A 835 20.17 26.21 -21.22
C THR A 835 19.63 25.50 -19.99
N LEU A 836 19.50 26.24 -18.88
CA LEU A 836 18.93 25.70 -17.67
C LEU A 836 17.41 25.62 -17.86
N PRO A 837 16.71 24.58 -17.34
CA PRO A 837 15.24 24.49 -17.41
C PRO A 837 14.52 25.70 -16.80
N GLN A 838 15.26 26.54 -16.07
CA GLN A 838 14.85 27.77 -15.41
C GLN A 838 14.64 28.94 -16.39
N ASP A 839 15.17 28.86 -17.62
CA ASP A 839 15.02 29.89 -18.65
C ASP A 839 13.66 29.79 -19.37
N GLU A 840 12.97 28.64 -19.30
CA GLU A 840 11.71 28.40 -20.04
C GLU A 840 10.48 28.13 -19.14
N LEU A 841 10.65 27.87 -17.84
CA LEU A 841 9.55 27.47 -16.94
C LEU A 841 9.51 28.29 -15.64
N ASP A 842 8.45 29.07 -15.46
CA ASP A 842 8.32 30.07 -14.39
C ASP A 842 8.26 29.47 -12.95
N ASN A 843 7.76 28.23 -12.76
CA ASN A 843 7.56 27.65 -11.41
C ASN A 843 8.35 26.34 -11.19
N PHE A 844 9.67 26.36 -11.36
CA PHE A 844 10.52 25.25 -10.97
C PHE A 844 10.86 25.32 -9.46
N ALA A 845 10.48 24.30 -8.68
CA ALA A 845 10.65 24.31 -7.22
C ALA A 845 12.11 24.39 -6.73
N THR A 846 13.10 24.15 -7.60
CA THR A 846 14.53 24.33 -7.34
C THR A 846 15.14 25.46 -8.17
N ARG A 847 14.36 26.50 -8.50
CA ARG A 847 14.80 27.70 -9.21
C ARG A 847 15.75 28.56 -8.38
N ALA A 848 15.63 28.50 -7.06
CA ALA A 848 16.45 29.30 -6.17
C ALA A 848 17.90 28.78 -6.16
N PRO A 849 18.89 29.64 -6.45
CA PRO A 849 20.30 29.29 -6.31
C PRO A 849 20.63 28.93 -4.87
N TYR A 850 21.57 28.01 -4.68
CA TYR A 850 22.13 27.65 -3.39
C TYR A 850 23.49 28.32 -3.20
N ASP A 851 23.75 28.78 -1.99
CA ASP A 851 25.07 29.25 -1.57
C ASP A 851 26.02 28.09 -1.30
N ARG A 852 25.47 27.02 -0.70
CA ARG A 852 26.24 25.86 -0.26
C ARG A 852 25.52 24.55 -0.54
N ALA A 853 26.31 23.51 -0.83
CA ALA A 853 25.84 22.15 -0.94
C ALA A 853 26.62 21.25 0.03
N ILE A 854 25.92 20.46 0.84
CA ILE A 854 26.50 19.64 1.91
C ILE A 854 26.15 18.15 1.69
N ARG A 855 27.14 17.27 1.73
CA ARG A 855 26.98 15.81 1.56
C ARG A 855 26.80 15.11 2.92
N CYS A 856 25.59 14.65 3.19
CA CYS A 856 25.19 13.91 4.39
C CYS A 856 24.67 12.49 4.07
N LEU A 857 25.46 11.69 3.34
CA LEU A 857 25.06 10.36 2.85
C LEU A 857 25.41 9.19 3.80
N GLY A 858 26.00 9.49 4.95
CA GLY A 858 26.46 8.50 5.93
C GLY A 858 27.77 7.82 5.54
N TRP A 859 28.04 6.65 6.13
CA TRP A 859 29.34 5.97 6.04
C TRP A 859 29.25 4.55 5.47
N LYS A 860 30.37 4.08 4.92
CA LYS A 860 30.65 2.73 4.41
C LYS A 860 31.77 2.07 5.23
N PHE A 861 31.82 0.74 5.17
CA PHE A 861 32.90 -0.05 5.79
C PHE A 861 34.20 0.16 5.02
N ASP A 862 35.33 0.19 5.74
CA ASP A 862 36.65 0.29 5.13
C ASP A 862 37.15 -1.09 4.70
N PHE A 863 37.27 -1.31 3.39
CA PHE A 863 37.84 -2.53 2.83
C PHE A 863 39.33 -2.37 2.46
N SER A 864 39.89 -1.16 2.54
CA SER A 864 41.23 -0.84 1.99
C SER A 864 42.37 -1.56 2.69
N ILE A 865 42.22 -1.82 4.00
CA ILE A 865 43.24 -2.51 4.80
C ILE A 865 43.31 -4.01 4.51
N PHE A 866 42.31 -4.62 3.86
CA PHE A 866 42.27 -6.07 3.65
C PHE A 866 42.83 -6.45 2.28
N ASN A 867 43.88 -7.28 2.29
CA ASN A 867 44.41 -7.86 1.06
C ASN A 867 43.36 -8.78 0.38
N LYS A 868 43.48 -8.92 -0.95
CA LYS A 868 42.65 -9.85 -1.74
C LYS A 868 42.67 -11.29 -1.18
N SER A 869 43.76 -11.72 -0.55
CA SER A 869 43.89 -13.03 0.09
C SER A 869 42.86 -13.26 1.21
N VAL A 870 42.44 -12.20 1.91
CA VAL A 870 41.45 -12.27 3.00
C VAL A 870 40.07 -12.59 2.44
N GLY A 871 39.74 -12.12 1.23
CA GLY A 871 38.47 -12.45 0.57
C GLY A 871 37.23 -11.82 1.20
N LEU A 872 37.37 -10.72 1.97
CA LEU A 872 36.24 -10.03 2.58
C LEU A 872 35.39 -9.34 1.51
N MET A 873 34.12 -9.74 1.37
CA MET A 873 33.23 -9.27 0.32
C MET A 873 32.21 -8.23 0.82
N HIS A 874 31.76 -7.38 -0.10
CA HIS A 874 30.66 -6.45 0.15
C HIS A 874 29.30 -7.16 0.23
N GLY A 875 28.37 -6.61 0.99
CA GLY A 875 26.97 -7.02 0.98
C GLY A 875 26.28 -6.77 -0.36
N LYS A 876 25.07 -7.32 -0.54
CA LYS A 876 24.26 -7.14 -1.76
C LYS A 876 23.16 -6.10 -1.57
N GLY A 877 22.74 -5.43 -2.65
CA GLY A 877 21.62 -4.49 -2.64
C GLY A 877 21.80 -3.33 -1.66
N SER A 878 20.80 -3.10 -0.80
CA SER A 878 20.82 -2.05 0.25
C SER A 878 21.86 -2.28 1.36
N LYS A 879 22.48 -3.47 1.42
CA LYS A 879 23.54 -3.82 2.38
C LYS A 879 24.95 -3.66 1.80
N LYS A 880 25.11 -3.10 0.59
CA LYS A 880 26.42 -2.90 -0.06
C LYS A 880 27.44 -2.16 0.80
N LYS A 881 26.99 -1.25 1.66
CA LYS A 881 27.87 -0.50 2.57
C LYS A 881 28.53 -1.35 3.66
N TYR A 882 27.97 -2.52 3.97
CA TYR A 882 28.45 -3.41 5.02
C TYR A 882 29.21 -4.63 4.45
N PRO A 883 30.07 -5.29 5.23
CA PRO A 883 30.67 -6.58 4.86
C PRO A 883 29.63 -7.73 4.88
N LEU A 884 29.85 -8.73 4.03
CA LEU A 884 29.03 -9.93 3.94
C LEU A 884 29.47 -10.99 4.97
N ILE A 885 28.64 -11.20 5.99
CA ILE A 885 28.93 -12.12 7.11
C ILE A 885 27.81 -13.15 7.32
N LYS A 886 28.13 -14.23 8.04
CA LYS A 886 27.21 -15.30 8.45
C LYS A 886 26.39 -14.87 9.68
N PRO A 887 25.29 -15.56 10.01
CA PRO A 887 24.57 -15.32 11.26
C PRO A 887 25.38 -15.58 12.54
N SER A 888 26.52 -16.26 12.45
CA SER A 888 27.52 -16.38 13.51
C SER A 888 28.46 -15.15 13.62
N TYR A 889 28.20 -14.08 12.87
CA TYR A 889 29.03 -12.87 12.75
C TYR A 889 30.44 -13.08 12.15
N GLU A 890 30.71 -14.29 11.67
CA GLU A 890 31.94 -14.67 10.97
C GLU A 890 31.86 -14.27 9.49
N ALA A 891 32.97 -13.81 8.91
CA ALA A 891 33.06 -13.49 7.50
C ALA A 891 32.70 -14.72 6.64
N LYS A 892 32.02 -14.49 5.51
CA LYS A 892 31.52 -15.59 4.69
C LYS A 892 32.64 -16.41 4.04
N ALA A 893 33.68 -15.73 3.56
CA ALA A 893 34.79 -16.33 2.81
C ALA A 893 35.99 -16.73 3.69
N THR A 894 36.10 -16.18 4.90
CA THR A 894 37.31 -16.27 5.74
C THR A 894 36.95 -16.82 7.11
N ARG A 895 37.54 -17.95 7.49
CA ARG A 895 37.30 -18.59 8.78
C ARG A 895 38.18 -17.97 9.86
N GLY A 896 37.62 -17.63 11.02
CA GLY A 896 38.36 -16.95 12.09
C GLY A 896 38.38 -15.41 11.98
N LEU A 897 37.72 -14.83 10.96
CA LEU A 897 37.49 -13.39 10.84
C LEU A 897 36.07 -13.05 11.27
N PHE A 898 35.90 -12.24 12.31
CA PHE A 898 34.60 -11.83 12.84
C PHE A 898 34.42 -10.33 12.76
N LEU A 899 33.19 -9.90 12.45
CA LEU A 899 32.84 -8.49 12.33
C LEU A 899 31.93 -8.13 13.50
N LEU A 900 32.28 -7.07 14.22
CA LEU A 900 31.59 -6.64 15.45
C LEU A 900 31.03 -5.22 15.31
N GLY A 901 30.16 -4.84 16.24
CA GLY A 901 29.58 -3.50 16.30
C GLY A 901 28.72 -3.16 15.08
N THR A 902 28.72 -1.89 14.68
CA THR A 902 27.89 -1.38 13.59
C THR A 902 28.15 -2.07 12.23
N ALA A 903 29.37 -2.56 11.98
CA ALA A 903 29.69 -3.30 10.75
C ALA A 903 28.98 -4.66 10.66
N SER A 904 28.68 -5.26 11.82
CA SER A 904 27.96 -6.54 11.94
C SER A 904 26.47 -6.43 11.63
N HIS A 905 25.94 -5.21 11.57
CA HIS A 905 24.53 -4.91 11.33
C HIS A 905 24.03 -5.35 9.94
N SER A 906 24.90 -5.88 9.07
CA SER A 906 24.47 -6.52 7.82
C SER A 906 23.57 -7.75 8.06
N VAL A 907 23.63 -8.39 9.23
CA VAL A 907 22.75 -9.52 9.61
C VAL A 907 21.32 -9.03 9.84
N ASP A 908 21.16 -7.96 10.61
CA ASP A 908 19.89 -7.47 11.13
C ASP A 908 19.53 -6.04 10.68
N PHE A 909 20.10 -5.58 9.55
CA PHE A 909 19.86 -4.24 9.01
C PHE A 909 18.38 -3.90 8.91
N ARG A 910 17.94 -2.84 9.59
CA ARG A 910 16.53 -2.41 9.69
C ARG A 910 15.57 -3.49 10.22
N LYS A 911 16.10 -4.48 10.92
CA LYS A 911 15.34 -5.52 11.59
C LYS A 911 15.45 -5.44 13.10
N SER A 912 16.62 -5.14 13.65
CA SER A 912 16.86 -5.15 15.09
C SER A 912 17.89 -4.08 15.49
N ALA A 913 18.33 -4.06 16.75
CA ALA A 913 19.21 -3.03 17.30
C ALA A 913 20.73 -3.30 17.12
N GLY A 914 21.16 -4.29 16.34
CA GLY A 914 22.57 -4.71 16.22
C GLY A 914 23.51 -3.67 15.62
N GLY A 915 22.99 -2.55 15.12
CA GLY A 915 23.79 -1.39 14.67
C GLY A 915 24.18 -0.43 15.79
N PHE A 916 23.62 -0.57 16.99
CA PHE A 916 23.70 0.37 18.11
C PHE A 916 24.19 -0.32 19.38
N ILE A 917 24.75 0.45 20.33
CA ILE A 917 25.42 -0.06 21.53
C ILE A 917 24.53 -1.04 22.31
N HIS A 918 23.27 -0.67 22.56
CA HIS A 918 22.31 -1.51 23.26
C HIS A 918 21.92 -2.81 22.55
N GLY A 919 22.17 -2.95 21.25
CA GLY A 919 22.03 -4.23 20.55
C GLY A 919 23.34 -4.99 20.51
N PHE A 920 24.39 -4.36 19.96
CA PHE A 920 25.64 -5.09 19.68
C PHE A 920 26.44 -5.46 20.93
N ARG A 921 26.17 -4.90 22.12
CA ARG A 921 26.80 -5.39 23.36
C ARG A 921 26.41 -6.85 23.64
N TYR A 922 25.20 -7.25 23.26
CA TYR A 922 24.74 -8.64 23.37
C TYR A 922 25.24 -9.50 22.21
N THR A 923 25.36 -8.95 21.00
CA THR A 923 25.96 -9.71 19.89
C THR A 923 27.45 -9.95 20.13
N ALA A 924 28.18 -8.99 20.70
CA ALA A 924 29.56 -9.17 21.15
C ALA A 924 29.67 -10.28 22.20
N ARG A 925 28.76 -10.30 23.20
CA ARG A 925 28.68 -11.39 24.19
C ARG A 925 28.40 -12.74 23.54
N ALA A 926 27.49 -12.80 22.57
CA ALA A 926 27.18 -14.02 21.84
C ALA A 926 28.38 -14.51 21.00
N VAL A 927 29.10 -13.61 20.33
CA VAL A 927 30.33 -13.97 19.58
C VAL A 927 31.41 -14.47 20.52
N HIS A 928 31.63 -13.81 21.66
CA HIS A 928 32.56 -14.29 22.68
C HIS A 928 32.23 -15.72 23.11
N ARG A 929 30.96 -16.00 23.45
CA ARG A 929 30.52 -17.36 23.82
C ARG A 929 30.70 -18.39 22.70
N LEU A 930 30.49 -18.01 21.43
CA LEU A 930 30.77 -18.87 20.28
C LEU A 930 32.27 -19.19 20.15
N LEU A 931 33.15 -18.23 20.44
CA LEU A 931 34.60 -18.42 20.42
C LEU A 931 35.06 -19.32 21.57
N GLU A 932 34.52 -19.11 22.77
CA GLU A 932 34.77 -19.94 23.96
C GLU A 932 34.46 -21.42 23.72
N VAL A 933 33.30 -21.74 23.13
CA VAL A 933 32.93 -23.11 22.77
C VAL A 933 33.87 -23.68 21.71
N ARG A 934 34.18 -22.89 20.68
CA ARG A 934 34.95 -23.35 19.51
C ARG A 934 36.43 -23.56 19.81
N HIS A 935 37.06 -22.66 20.56
CA HIS A 935 38.52 -22.60 20.75
C HIS A 935 38.96 -23.11 22.10
N HIS A 936 38.15 -22.89 23.13
CA HIS A 936 38.53 -23.21 24.51
C HIS A 936 37.70 -24.36 25.10
N LYS A 937 36.78 -24.94 24.30
CA LYS A 937 35.88 -26.04 24.69
C LYS A 937 35.04 -25.72 25.93
N VAL A 938 34.81 -24.43 26.21
CA VAL A 938 33.97 -23.98 27.31
C VAL A 938 32.52 -23.99 26.84
N PRO A 939 31.61 -24.79 27.45
CA PRO A 939 30.22 -24.89 26.99
C PRO A 939 29.47 -23.57 27.16
N TRP A 940 28.40 -23.38 26.39
CA TRP A 940 27.55 -22.19 26.51
C TRP A 940 26.98 -22.08 27.94
N PRO A 941 27.04 -20.90 28.59
CA PRO A 941 26.51 -20.71 29.93
C PRO A 941 25.03 -21.09 30.00
N ALA A 942 24.66 -21.90 30.99
CA ALA A 942 23.27 -22.29 31.21
C ALA A 942 22.93 -22.31 32.70
N SER A 943 21.69 -21.94 33.01
CA SER A 943 21.12 -22.05 34.36
C SER A 943 20.23 -23.28 34.44
N ASN A 944 20.37 -24.06 35.50
CA ASN A 944 19.62 -25.32 35.67
C ASN A 944 18.46 -25.12 36.66
N TYR A 945 17.26 -25.53 36.26
CA TYR A 945 16.06 -25.39 37.08
C TYR A 945 15.19 -26.67 37.01
N PRO A 946 14.39 -26.96 38.05
CA PRO A 946 13.36 -28.00 37.96
C PRO A 946 12.24 -27.56 37.01
N VAL A 947 11.60 -28.50 36.30
CA VAL A 947 10.54 -28.20 35.32
C VAL A 947 9.35 -27.44 35.93
N VAL A 948 9.10 -27.58 37.23
CA VAL A 948 8.08 -26.83 37.98
C VAL A 948 8.29 -25.30 37.90
N GLN A 949 9.54 -24.86 37.73
CA GLN A 949 9.88 -23.44 37.59
C GLN A 949 9.89 -22.96 36.14
N LEU A 950 9.57 -23.81 35.16
CA LEU A 950 9.67 -23.47 33.73
C LEU A 950 8.88 -22.20 33.39
N THR A 951 7.60 -22.16 33.74
CA THR A 951 6.74 -21.00 33.47
C THR A 951 7.27 -19.73 34.16
N ASN A 952 7.70 -19.83 35.42
CA ASN A 952 8.23 -18.69 36.17
C ASN A 952 9.53 -18.16 35.54
N ALA A 953 10.43 -19.05 35.11
CA ALA A 953 11.67 -18.67 34.43
C ALA A 953 11.38 -17.94 33.11
N ILE A 954 10.43 -18.45 32.32
CA ILE A 954 10.00 -17.82 31.06
C ILE A 954 9.40 -16.44 31.32
N VAL A 955 8.43 -16.34 32.23
CA VAL A 955 7.75 -15.07 32.55
C VAL A 955 8.74 -14.04 33.09
N ARG A 956 9.65 -14.44 33.98
CA ARG A 956 10.70 -13.56 34.48
C ARG A 956 11.58 -13.02 33.36
N ARG A 957 12.12 -13.91 32.51
CA ARG A 957 12.98 -13.52 31.39
C ARG A 957 12.26 -12.62 30.40
N VAL A 958 11.01 -12.93 30.05
CA VAL A 958 10.20 -12.06 29.16
C VAL A 958 10.03 -10.65 29.74
N ASN A 959 9.84 -10.53 31.07
CA ASN A 959 9.65 -9.24 31.72
C ASN A 959 10.95 -8.46 31.99
N GLU A 960 12.08 -9.14 32.20
CA GLU A 960 13.34 -8.51 32.64
C GLU A 960 14.44 -8.46 31.57
N ALA A 961 14.51 -9.45 30.67
CA ALA A 961 15.63 -9.65 29.75
C ALA A 961 15.89 -8.45 28.85
N SER A 962 17.14 -7.97 28.81
CA SER A 962 17.51 -6.84 27.96
C SER A 962 18.02 -7.28 26.58
N GLY A 963 18.76 -8.38 26.48
CA GLY A 963 19.27 -8.88 25.21
C GLY A 963 18.19 -9.26 24.22
N LEU A 964 17.20 -10.06 24.63
CA LEU A 964 16.05 -10.43 23.80
C LEU A 964 15.19 -9.23 23.39
N TYR A 965 15.07 -8.25 24.28
CA TYR A 965 14.28 -7.05 24.03
C TYR A 965 14.91 -6.18 22.94
N GLN A 966 16.23 -5.99 22.99
CA GLN A 966 16.96 -5.16 22.02
C GLN A 966 17.26 -5.90 20.72
N MET A 967 17.65 -7.17 20.81
CA MET A 967 17.99 -8.03 19.66
C MET A 967 16.82 -8.93 19.25
N PHE A 968 15.63 -8.33 19.18
CA PHE A 968 14.40 -9.01 18.76
C PHE A 968 14.56 -9.64 17.38
N SER A 969 13.95 -10.81 17.17
CA SER A 969 14.07 -11.68 15.98
C SER A 969 15.50 -12.15 15.62
N VAL A 970 16.52 -11.83 16.42
CA VAL A 970 17.94 -12.15 16.13
C VAL A 970 18.57 -13.02 17.20
N LEU A 971 18.37 -12.67 18.48
CA LEU A 971 18.76 -13.49 19.62
C LEU A 971 17.54 -14.18 20.21
N ALA A 972 17.76 -15.37 20.75
CA ALA A 972 16.74 -16.22 21.35
C ALA A 972 17.27 -16.83 22.65
N ASP A 973 16.39 -17.04 23.63
CA ASP A 973 16.72 -17.86 24.79
C ASP A 973 16.30 -19.30 24.48
N ILE A 974 17.15 -20.27 24.81
CA ILE A 974 16.95 -21.68 24.51
C ILE A 974 16.76 -22.45 25.80
N ILE A 975 15.72 -23.28 25.86
CA ILE A 975 15.44 -24.17 26.98
C ILE A 975 15.65 -25.60 26.51
N LEU A 976 16.55 -26.32 27.16
CA LEU A 976 16.82 -27.73 26.88
C LEU A 976 16.22 -28.58 27.99
N LEU A 977 15.30 -29.48 27.66
CA LEU A 977 14.75 -30.44 28.62
C LEU A 977 15.80 -31.53 28.90
N LYS A 978 15.90 -31.93 30.18
CA LYS A 978 16.82 -32.95 30.68
C LYS A 978 16.07 -33.93 31.58
N GLU A 979 16.65 -35.12 31.73
CA GLU A 979 16.19 -36.14 32.69
C GLU A 979 14.70 -36.48 32.49
N ASN A 980 14.28 -36.81 31.26
CA ASN A 980 12.88 -37.09 30.90
C ASN A 980 11.93 -35.92 31.23
N ALA A 981 12.36 -34.69 30.96
CA ALA A 981 11.62 -33.45 31.21
C ALA A 981 11.31 -33.13 32.69
N THR A 982 12.09 -33.65 33.63
CA THR A 982 11.99 -33.29 35.05
C THR A 982 12.80 -32.03 35.40
N LYS A 983 13.84 -31.72 34.62
CA LYS A 983 14.67 -30.51 34.73
C LYS A 983 14.86 -29.86 33.37
N PHE A 984 15.29 -28.61 33.37
CA PHE A 984 15.71 -27.92 32.15
C PHE A 984 16.95 -27.06 32.35
N GLU A 985 17.71 -26.89 31.27
CA GLU A 985 18.81 -25.93 31.17
C GLU A 985 18.34 -24.71 30.37
N TYR A 986 18.58 -23.51 30.89
CA TYR A 986 18.20 -22.25 30.26
C TYR A 986 19.44 -21.52 29.74
N LEU A 987 19.54 -21.37 28.42
CA LEU A 987 20.63 -20.70 27.72
C LEU A 987 20.15 -19.34 27.22
N GLU A 988 20.85 -18.28 27.61
CA GLU A 988 20.47 -16.93 27.23
C GLU A 988 21.17 -16.49 25.94
N GLU A 989 20.47 -15.67 25.13
CA GLU A 989 21.02 -14.86 24.03
C GLU A 989 21.74 -15.65 22.93
N TYR A 990 21.19 -16.78 22.55
CA TYR A 990 21.69 -17.59 21.46
C TYR A 990 21.28 -17.01 20.09
N PRO A 991 22.20 -16.86 19.10
CA PRO A 991 21.83 -16.35 17.79
C PRO A 991 20.94 -17.34 17.01
N ILE A 992 19.70 -16.94 16.72
CA ILE A 992 18.70 -17.81 16.11
C ILE A 992 19.11 -18.33 14.73
N GLY A 993 19.88 -17.55 13.98
CA GLY A 993 20.34 -17.91 12.64
C GLY A 993 21.35 -19.06 12.60
N VAL A 994 21.83 -19.55 13.75
CA VAL A 994 22.67 -20.76 13.87
C VAL A 994 22.04 -21.81 14.79
N LEU A 995 20.72 -21.78 14.97
CA LEU A 995 19.98 -22.76 15.78
C LEU A 995 20.15 -24.20 15.27
N GLN A 996 20.29 -24.38 13.97
CA GLN A 996 20.56 -25.70 13.36
C GLN A 996 21.87 -26.35 13.86
N ASP A 997 22.84 -25.55 14.32
CA ASP A 997 24.13 -26.02 14.82
C ASP A 997 24.18 -26.00 16.35
N LEU A 998 23.03 -25.94 17.05
CA LEU A 998 22.94 -25.71 18.50
C LEU A 998 23.83 -26.64 19.31
N GLU A 999 23.76 -27.96 19.06
CA GLU A 999 24.54 -28.94 19.85
C GLU A 999 26.04 -28.71 19.74
N TRP A 1000 26.52 -28.49 18.51
CA TRP A 1000 27.93 -28.24 18.22
C TRP A 1000 28.41 -26.89 18.77
N ARG A 1001 27.55 -25.86 18.73
CA ARG A 1001 27.90 -24.48 19.12
C ARG A 1001 27.63 -24.15 20.57
N THR A 1002 26.98 -25.03 21.31
CA THR A 1002 26.77 -24.88 22.76
C THR A 1002 27.51 -25.93 23.57
N GLY A 1003 27.94 -27.03 22.95
CA GLY A 1003 28.50 -28.19 23.63
C GLY A 1003 27.45 -29.00 24.40
N ARG A 1004 26.15 -28.78 24.15
CA ARG A 1004 25.03 -29.40 24.89
C ARG A 1004 24.16 -30.24 23.96
N LYS A 1005 23.88 -31.47 24.36
CA LYS A 1005 23.00 -32.39 23.59
C LYS A 1005 21.52 -32.10 23.83
N VAL A 1006 20.71 -32.24 22.79
CA VAL A 1006 19.25 -32.14 22.79
C VAL A 1006 18.66 -33.56 22.78
N GLN A 1007 18.18 -34.04 23.92
CA GLN A 1007 17.67 -35.41 24.05
C GLN A 1007 16.15 -35.45 24.21
N ASP A 1008 15.60 -34.64 25.13
CA ASP A 1008 14.20 -34.76 25.57
C ASP A 1008 13.28 -33.64 25.02
N GLY A 1009 13.79 -32.81 24.11
CA GLY A 1009 13.07 -31.67 23.51
C GLY A 1009 13.66 -30.31 23.88
N LEU A 1010 13.22 -29.27 23.16
CA LEU A 1010 13.70 -27.89 23.36
C LEU A 1010 12.58 -26.86 23.18
N PHE A 1011 12.68 -25.74 23.90
CA PHE A 1011 11.90 -24.52 23.62
C PHE A 1011 12.81 -23.39 23.16
N VAL A 1012 12.32 -22.59 22.22
CA VAL A 1012 13.00 -21.38 21.74
C VAL A 1012 12.11 -20.19 22.06
N ILE A 1013 12.65 -19.22 22.79
CA ILE A 1013 11.95 -18.01 23.17
C ILE A 1013 12.54 -16.86 22.37
N VAL A 1014 11.68 -16.25 21.54
CA VAL A 1014 12.05 -15.15 20.66
C VAL A 1014 11.05 -14.01 20.87
N MET A 1015 11.54 -12.79 21.04
CA MET A 1015 10.70 -11.61 20.93
C MET A 1015 10.70 -11.12 19.48
N GLU A 1016 9.54 -10.99 18.84
CA GLU A 1016 9.42 -10.48 17.45
C GLU A 1016 8.15 -9.63 17.25
N TYR A 1017 8.23 -8.45 16.62
CA TYR A 1017 7.01 -7.65 16.36
C TYR A 1017 6.03 -8.41 15.47
N GLY A 1018 4.73 -8.33 15.80
CA GLY A 1018 3.69 -8.97 15.00
C GLY A 1018 3.73 -8.53 13.54
N LYS A 1019 3.24 -9.38 12.63
CA LYS A 1019 3.15 -9.04 11.21
C LYS A 1019 2.38 -7.71 11.07
N ASN A 1020 2.91 -6.80 10.25
CA ASN A 1020 2.36 -5.46 10.01
C ASN A 1020 2.37 -4.47 11.19
N PHE A 1021 2.99 -4.81 12.33
CA PHE A 1021 3.06 -3.92 13.50
C PHE A 1021 3.94 -2.68 13.29
N SER A 1022 5.02 -2.83 12.51
CA SER A 1022 6.01 -1.77 12.25
C SER A 1022 6.35 -1.69 10.77
N GLY A 1023 6.60 -0.48 10.27
CA GLY A 1023 6.99 -0.27 8.89
C GLY A 1023 6.94 1.20 8.49
N PRO A 1024 7.60 1.56 7.38
CA PRO A 1024 7.70 2.96 6.95
C PRO A 1024 6.39 3.55 6.41
N ASP A 1025 5.31 2.76 6.30
CA ASP A 1025 3.94 3.16 5.91
C ASP A 1025 2.91 2.92 7.01
N LYS A 1026 3.37 2.48 8.19
CA LYS A 1026 2.46 2.07 9.26
C LYS A 1026 2.20 3.26 10.17
N ASP A 1027 0.92 3.57 10.35
CA ASP A 1027 0.49 4.55 11.32
C ASP A 1027 0.87 4.10 12.74
N VAL A 1028 1.55 4.99 13.45
CA VAL A 1028 2.08 4.76 14.79
C VAL A 1028 1.00 4.90 15.85
N PHE A 1029 -0.06 5.62 15.52
CA PHE A 1029 -1.19 5.91 16.40
C PHE A 1029 -2.46 5.14 15.99
N TYR A 1030 -2.32 4.11 15.15
CA TYR A 1030 -3.42 3.24 14.76
C TYR A 1030 -4.09 2.64 16.00
N TYR A 1031 -5.42 2.66 16.07
CA TYR A 1031 -6.22 2.33 17.26
C TYR A 1031 -5.96 0.92 17.83
N ASN A 1032 -5.52 -0.05 17.01
CA ASN A 1032 -5.15 -1.40 17.48
C ASN A 1032 -3.74 -1.47 18.11
N ARG A 1033 -2.96 -0.40 18.09
CA ARG A 1033 -1.55 -0.37 18.53
C ARG A 1033 -1.40 0.11 19.98
N ALA A 1034 -2.23 1.05 20.43
CA ALA A 1034 -2.17 1.59 21.79
C ALA A 1034 -3.48 2.34 22.16
N MET A 1035 -4.49 1.63 22.66
CA MET A 1035 -5.59 2.26 23.41
C MET A 1035 -5.81 1.48 24.71
N ALA A 1036 -5.88 2.22 25.81
CA ALA A 1036 -6.03 1.72 27.18
C ALA A 1036 -7.36 0.97 27.43
N GLN A 1037 -8.23 0.84 26.44
CA GLN A 1037 -9.48 0.08 26.57
C GLN A 1037 -9.24 -1.42 26.77
N ASN A 1038 -8.06 -1.93 26.39
CA ASN A 1038 -7.61 -3.29 26.71
C ASN A 1038 -6.83 -3.39 28.03
N LEU A 1039 -6.51 -2.28 28.72
CA LEU A 1039 -5.61 -2.29 29.88
C LEU A 1039 -6.22 -3.00 31.10
N PHE A 1040 -7.54 -2.99 31.28
CA PHE A 1040 -8.20 -3.73 32.36
C PHE A 1040 -8.23 -5.25 32.12
N ARG A 1041 -7.95 -5.72 30.89
CA ARG A 1041 -7.74 -7.14 30.59
C ARG A 1041 -6.26 -7.53 30.50
N SER A 1042 -5.35 -6.55 30.42
CA SER A 1042 -3.93 -6.75 30.09
C SER A 1042 -2.94 -6.40 31.21
N LEU A 1043 -3.38 -6.32 32.47
CA LEU A 1043 -2.49 -6.02 33.62
C LEU A 1043 -1.40 -7.08 33.90
N LEU A 1044 -1.25 -8.10 33.03
CA LEU A 1044 -0.13 -9.05 33.04
C LEU A 1044 0.62 -9.18 31.69
N SER A 1045 0.39 -8.28 30.71
CA SER A 1045 1.11 -8.35 29.44
C SER A 1045 1.48 -6.97 28.87
N THR A 1046 2.75 -6.58 29.07
CA THR A 1046 3.48 -5.89 28.00
C THR A 1046 3.35 -6.69 26.70
N PRO A 1047 3.32 -6.10 25.50
CA PRO A 1047 2.91 -6.80 24.28
C PRO A 1047 3.93 -7.88 23.88
N VAL A 1048 3.74 -9.10 24.39
CA VAL A 1048 4.51 -10.31 24.09
C VAL A 1048 3.77 -11.08 23.00
N LYS A 1049 4.05 -10.65 21.78
CA LYS A 1049 4.53 -11.42 20.63
C LYS A 1049 4.62 -12.95 20.84
N ARG A 1050 3.69 -13.67 20.19
CA ARG A 1050 3.65 -15.10 19.80
C ARG A 1050 4.78 -16.01 20.36
N LEU A 1051 4.42 -16.92 21.27
CA LEU A 1051 5.21 -18.12 21.58
C LEU A 1051 4.87 -19.21 20.57
N THR A 1052 5.84 -19.68 19.77
CA THR A 1052 5.69 -20.87 18.93
C THR A 1052 6.46 -22.04 19.55
N PRO A 1053 5.79 -23.07 20.10
CA PRO A 1053 6.45 -24.32 20.42
C PRO A 1053 6.73 -25.09 19.12
N VAL A 1054 7.99 -25.34 18.81
CA VAL A 1054 8.38 -26.26 17.74
C VAL A 1054 8.59 -27.63 18.38
N LEU A 1055 7.52 -28.42 18.46
CA LEU A 1055 7.61 -29.86 18.73
C LEU A 1055 7.81 -30.58 17.40
N HIS A 1056 8.97 -31.18 17.19
CA HIS A 1056 9.19 -32.11 16.08
C HIS A 1056 9.20 -33.55 16.60
N PRO A 1057 8.48 -34.46 15.91
CA PRO A 1057 8.94 -35.81 15.75
C PRO A 1057 9.10 -36.17 14.26
N ARG A 1058 10.37 -36.26 13.83
CA ARG A 1058 10.94 -37.28 12.90
C ARG A 1058 10.52 -37.28 11.40
N PRO A 1059 11.31 -37.91 10.48
CA PRO A 1059 12.02 -37.19 9.43
C PRO A 1059 11.60 -37.55 7.99
N SER A 1060 11.61 -36.58 7.08
CA SER A 1060 11.70 -36.84 5.65
C SER A 1060 12.74 -35.92 5.00
N LEU A 1061 13.94 -36.48 4.84
CA LEU A 1061 15.02 -35.97 4.01
C LEU A 1061 14.58 -35.96 2.54
N LEU A 1062 14.61 -34.79 1.89
CA LEU A 1062 14.82 -34.69 0.45
C LEU A 1062 16.34 -34.69 0.22
N LEU A 1063 16.85 -35.86 -0.16
CA LEU A 1063 18.25 -36.08 -0.56
C LEU A 1063 18.62 -35.20 -1.76
N TYR A 1064 19.72 -34.45 -1.62
CA TYR A 1064 20.64 -34.18 -2.73
C TYR A 1064 21.56 -35.40 -2.91
N ARG A 1065 21.57 -35.96 -4.12
CA ARG A 1065 22.52 -36.96 -4.58
C ARG A 1065 23.95 -36.39 -4.54
N VAL A 1066 24.84 -37.03 -3.79
CA VAL A 1066 26.27 -37.12 -4.14
C VAL A 1066 26.66 -38.59 -4.06
N SER A 1067 27.20 -39.07 -5.17
CA SER A 1067 27.67 -40.42 -5.45
C SER A 1067 28.97 -40.76 -4.73
N ALA A 1068 29.05 -41.93 -4.08
CA ALA A 1068 30.17 -42.90 -4.20
C ALA A 1068 29.95 -44.15 -3.30
N LEU A 1069 29.74 -45.29 -3.96
CA LEU A 1069 30.22 -46.68 -3.74
C LEU A 1069 30.10 -47.41 -2.36
N PRO A 1070 30.04 -48.77 -2.37
CA PRO A 1070 29.30 -49.57 -1.40
C PRO A 1070 30.19 -50.44 -0.48
N CYS A 1071 29.69 -50.84 0.70
CA CYS A 1071 30.22 -52.02 1.39
C CYS A 1071 29.19 -52.72 2.32
N ARG A 1072 28.78 -53.92 1.87
CA ARG A 1072 28.44 -55.20 2.56
C ARG A 1072 27.85 -55.23 4.01
N ARG A 1073 26.60 -55.73 4.09
CA ARG A 1073 26.04 -56.91 4.85
C ARG A 1073 26.36 -57.12 6.37
N PRO A 1074 25.63 -57.99 7.13
CA PRO A 1074 24.17 -58.15 7.32
C PRO A 1074 23.77 -58.56 8.79
N TRP A 1075 22.48 -58.92 9.00
CA TRP A 1075 21.85 -59.65 10.15
C TRP A 1075 21.46 -58.77 11.36
N CYS A 1076 20.23 -58.78 11.90
CA CYS A 1076 19.52 -59.91 12.46
C CYS A 1076 18.03 -59.56 12.71
N THR A 1077 17.28 -60.62 12.93
CA THR A 1077 15.83 -60.83 12.88
C THR A 1077 15.04 -60.38 14.12
N SER A 1078 13.80 -60.00 13.86
CA SER A 1078 12.54 -60.32 14.56
C SER A 1078 12.47 -60.22 16.09
N PHE A 1079 11.55 -59.39 16.60
CA PHE A 1079 10.53 -59.79 17.58
C PHE A 1079 9.43 -58.71 17.65
N ALA A 1080 8.19 -59.13 17.49
CA ALA A 1080 6.98 -58.31 17.67
C ALA A 1080 6.24 -58.82 18.91
N PHE A 1081 5.81 -57.90 19.79
CA PHE A 1081 4.79 -58.09 20.83
C PHE A 1081 4.24 -56.70 21.24
N PRO A 1082 3.03 -56.60 21.83
CA PRO A 1082 2.02 -55.61 21.49
C PRO A 1082 2.02 -54.43 22.48
N ALA A 1083 1.82 -53.22 21.98
CA ALA A 1083 1.69 -52.04 22.84
C ALA A 1083 0.28 -51.96 23.45
N MET A 1084 0.20 -52.03 24.78
CA MET A 1084 -0.94 -51.55 25.56
C MET A 1084 -1.06 -50.02 25.42
N PRO A 1085 -2.28 -49.45 25.45
CA PRO A 1085 -2.45 -48.00 25.42
C PRO A 1085 -2.13 -47.40 26.80
N SER A 1086 -0.95 -46.82 26.97
CA SER A 1086 -0.66 -45.98 28.14
C SER A 1086 -1.41 -44.66 28.00
N GLN A 1087 -2.30 -44.38 28.94
CA GLN A 1087 -3.04 -43.13 29.05
C GLN A 1087 -2.08 -41.92 29.14
N THR A 1088 -1.94 -41.18 28.06
CA THR A 1088 -1.34 -39.85 28.04
C THR A 1088 -2.28 -38.90 28.78
N ARG A 1089 -1.94 -38.48 30.00
CA ARG A 1089 -2.61 -37.34 30.63
C ARG A 1089 -2.17 -36.07 29.92
N THR A 1090 -2.99 -35.62 28.98
CA THR A 1090 -2.88 -34.30 28.35
C THR A 1090 -3.32 -33.23 29.35
N PHE A 1091 -2.40 -32.32 29.67
CA PHE A 1091 -2.78 -31.04 30.28
C PHE A 1091 -3.47 -30.20 29.19
N SER A 1092 -4.79 -30.13 29.26
CA SER A 1092 -5.59 -29.21 28.46
C SER A 1092 -5.53 -27.83 29.11
N THR A 1093 -4.96 -26.84 28.43
CA THR A 1093 -5.29 -25.43 28.71
C THR A 1093 -6.79 -25.27 28.51
N THR A 1094 -7.50 -24.83 29.55
CA THR A 1094 -8.92 -24.48 29.45
C THR A 1094 -9.06 -23.44 28.34
N GLN A 1095 -9.59 -23.86 27.19
CA GLN A 1095 -10.07 -22.94 26.17
C GLN A 1095 -11.16 -22.10 26.85
N VAL A 1096 -11.00 -20.79 26.81
CA VAL A 1096 -12.15 -19.90 26.97
C VAL A 1096 -13.12 -20.31 25.86
N CYS A 1097 -14.24 -20.94 26.24
CA CYS A 1097 -15.30 -21.30 25.31
C CYS A 1097 -15.92 -19.98 24.82
N LEU A 1098 -15.43 -19.48 23.69
CA LEU A 1098 -16.09 -18.39 22.97
C LEU A 1098 -17.32 -19.01 22.30
N HIS A 1099 -18.51 -18.64 22.77
CA HIS A 1099 -19.79 -19.08 22.22
C HIS A 1099 -19.99 -18.63 20.76
N THR A 1100 -19.19 -17.67 20.29
CA THR A 1100 -19.17 -17.15 18.92
C THR A 1100 -17.76 -17.21 18.35
N PHE A 1101 -17.60 -17.66 17.11
CA PHE A 1101 -16.32 -17.68 16.41
C PHE A 1101 -16.45 -17.29 14.94
N ASN A 1102 -15.38 -16.72 14.39
CA ASN A 1102 -15.28 -16.43 12.97
C ASN A 1102 -14.59 -17.59 12.26
N VAL A 1103 -15.19 -18.04 11.16
CA VAL A 1103 -14.60 -19.05 10.27
C VAL A 1103 -13.45 -18.42 9.50
N GLN A 1104 -12.31 -19.10 9.40
CA GLN A 1104 -11.08 -18.56 8.77
C GLN A 1104 -10.75 -19.15 7.40
N ASP A 1105 -11.13 -20.40 7.14
CA ASP A 1105 -10.93 -21.13 5.89
C ASP A 1105 -11.86 -22.36 5.85
N GLU A 1106 -11.81 -23.11 4.74
CA GLU A 1106 -12.66 -24.28 4.51
C GLU A 1106 -12.39 -25.43 5.51
N ASP A 1107 -11.12 -25.66 5.84
CA ASP A 1107 -10.73 -26.68 6.82
C ASP A 1107 -11.28 -26.35 8.22
N ASP A 1108 -11.20 -25.08 8.65
CA ASP A 1108 -11.76 -24.57 9.91
C ASP A 1108 -13.30 -24.70 9.94
N PHE A 1109 -13.98 -24.52 8.79
CA PHE A 1109 -15.42 -24.75 8.67
C PHE A 1109 -15.77 -26.23 8.82
N GLN A 1110 -15.05 -27.13 8.15
CA GLN A 1110 -15.28 -28.57 8.26
C GLN A 1110 -15.10 -29.07 9.70
N ASP A 1111 -14.03 -28.64 10.38
CA ASP A 1111 -13.71 -29.14 11.71
C ASP A 1111 -14.62 -28.57 12.80
N ARG A 1112 -15.05 -27.30 12.69
CA ARG A 1112 -15.76 -26.61 13.77
C ARG A 1112 -17.25 -26.39 13.52
N VAL A 1113 -17.71 -26.56 12.29
CA VAL A 1113 -19.12 -26.47 11.92
C VAL A 1113 -19.66 -27.86 11.57
N LEU A 1114 -19.04 -28.57 10.62
CA LEU A 1114 -19.56 -29.87 10.14
C LEU A 1114 -19.35 -31.00 11.14
N LYS A 1115 -18.14 -31.11 11.71
CA LYS A 1115 -17.79 -32.14 12.71
C LYS A 1115 -18.16 -31.74 14.14
N SER A 1116 -18.90 -30.63 14.31
CA SER A 1116 -19.29 -30.14 15.63
C SER A 1116 -20.28 -31.09 16.32
N GLN A 1117 -19.95 -31.51 17.55
CA GLN A 1117 -20.87 -32.27 18.40
C GLN A 1117 -21.98 -31.41 19.02
N LYS A 1118 -21.82 -30.08 19.00
CA LYS A 1118 -22.84 -29.13 19.47
C LYS A 1118 -23.57 -28.51 18.28
N PRO A 1119 -24.88 -28.23 18.39
CA PRO A 1119 -25.58 -27.49 17.35
C PRO A 1119 -24.94 -26.14 17.06
N VAL A 1120 -24.81 -25.79 15.78
CA VAL A 1120 -24.12 -24.60 15.29
C VAL A 1120 -25.10 -23.72 14.51
N VAL A 1121 -25.08 -22.43 14.78
CA VAL A 1121 -25.81 -21.41 14.02
C VAL A 1121 -24.79 -20.63 13.19
N ILE A 1122 -24.98 -20.59 11.89
CA ILE A 1122 -24.06 -19.99 10.94
C ILE A 1122 -24.66 -18.67 10.44
N ASP A 1123 -24.01 -17.54 10.71
CA ASP A 1123 -24.37 -16.21 10.26
C ASP A 1123 -23.52 -15.80 9.04
N PHE A 1124 -24.13 -15.89 7.85
CA PHE A 1124 -23.55 -15.37 6.62
C PHE A 1124 -23.84 -13.87 6.51
N HIS A 1125 -22.80 -13.08 6.68
CA HIS A 1125 -22.89 -11.63 6.79
C HIS A 1125 -21.85 -10.92 5.92
N ALA A 1126 -22.05 -9.62 5.68
CA ALA A 1126 -21.11 -8.77 4.97
C ALA A 1126 -20.98 -7.40 5.66
N GLN A 1127 -19.79 -6.79 5.58
CA GLN A 1127 -19.50 -5.53 6.30
C GLN A 1127 -20.27 -4.31 5.75
N TRP A 1128 -20.65 -4.38 4.48
CA TRP A 1128 -21.45 -3.35 3.79
C TRP A 1128 -22.97 -3.53 3.99
N CYS A 1129 -23.42 -4.68 4.51
CA CYS A 1129 -24.83 -4.99 4.70
C CYS A 1129 -25.39 -4.30 5.95
N GLY A 1130 -26.28 -3.32 5.75
CA GLY A 1130 -26.98 -2.61 6.84
C GLY A 1130 -27.81 -3.55 7.75
N PRO A 1131 -28.69 -4.40 7.18
CA PRO A 1131 -29.45 -5.38 7.94
C PRO A 1131 -28.61 -6.34 8.79
N CYS A 1132 -27.45 -6.75 8.28
CA CYS A 1132 -26.53 -7.65 8.98
C CYS A 1132 -25.97 -7.03 10.28
N LYS A 1133 -25.78 -5.69 10.30
CA LYS A 1133 -25.33 -4.96 11.49
C LYS A 1133 -26.39 -4.90 12.59
N ILE A 1134 -27.66 -5.07 12.24
CA ILE A 1134 -28.78 -5.12 13.19
C ILE A 1134 -28.98 -6.56 13.69
N LEU A 1135 -28.94 -7.54 12.78
CA LEU A 1135 -29.18 -8.95 13.11
C LEU A 1135 -28.06 -9.56 13.94
N GLY A 1136 -26.79 -9.29 13.61
CA GLY A 1136 -25.63 -9.90 14.26
C GLY A 1136 -25.63 -9.76 15.79
N PRO A 1137 -25.77 -8.54 16.36
CA PRO A 1137 -25.84 -8.33 17.81
C PRO A 1137 -27.07 -8.96 18.47
N ARG A 1138 -28.23 -8.97 17.78
CA ARG A 1138 -29.46 -9.61 18.29
C ARG A 1138 -29.26 -11.13 18.37
N LEU A 1139 -28.70 -11.73 17.34
CA LEU A 1139 -28.44 -13.17 17.28
C LEU A 1139 -27.41 -13.59 18.34
N GLU A 1140 -26.32 -12.85 18.50
CA GLU A 1140 -25.32 -13.08 19.55
C GLU A 1140 -25.94 -13.01 20.95
N LYS A 1141 -26.80 -12.02 21.21
CA LYS A 1141 -27.52 -11.87 22.48
C LYS A 1141 -28.39 -13.09 22.77
N VAL A 1142 -29.16 -13.59 21.81
CA VAL A 1142 -30.03 -14.76 22.03
C VAL A 1142 -29.22 -16.06 22.17
N VAL A 1143 -28.17 -16.27 21.36
CA VAL A 1143 -27.30 -17.45 21.49
C VAL A 1143 -26.59 -17.48 22.85
N SER A 1144 -26.18 -16.31 23.37
CA SER A 1144 -25.51 -16.21 24.68
C SER A 1144 -26.41 -16.64 25.85
N LYS A 1145 -27.75 -16.50 25.74
CA LYS A 1145 -28.71 -16.97 26.76
C LYS A 1145 -28.74 -18.49 26.91
N HIS A 1146 -28.23 -19.24 25.92
CA HIS A 1146 -28.24 -20.71 25.93
C HIS A 1146 -26.97 -21.34 26.51
N GLU A 1147 -26.12 -20.56 27.19
CA GLU A 1147 -25.00 -21.02 28.05
C GLU A 1147 -24.10 -22.10 27.40
N GLY A 1148 -23.79 -21.94 26.11
CA GLY A 1148 -22.89 -22.84 25.38
C GLY A 1148 -23.50 -24.18 24.95
N LYS A 1149 -24.83 -24.33 25.00
CA LYS A 1149 -25.59 -25.40 24.32
C LYS A 1149 -25.61 -25.23 22.80
N ILE A 1150 -25.47 -24.00 22.30
CA ILE A 1150 -25.40 -23.65 20.89
C ILE A 1150 -24.08 -22.89 20.64
N LEU A 1151 -23.44 -23.16 19.50
CA LEU A 1151 -22.29 -22.40 19.01
C LEU A 1151 -22.70 -21.48 17.86
N MET A 1152 -22.13 -20.29 17.77
CA MET A 1152 -22.35 -19.37 16.66
C MET A 1152 -21.09 -19.25 15.79
N ALA A 1153 -21.22 -19.57 14.50
CA ALA A 1153 -20.20 -19.37 13.49
C ALA A 1153 -20.53 -18.14 12.65
N LYS A 1154 -19.57 -17.24 12.48
CA LYS A 1154 -19.69 -16.08 11.59
C LYS A 1154 -18.87 -16.30 10.33
N VAL A 1155 -19.53 -16.21 9.18
CA VAL A 1155 -18.91 -16.34 7.86
C VAL A 1155 -19.05 -15.01 7.14
N ASP A 1156 -17.92 -14.36 6.86
CA ASP A 1156 -17.88 -13.17 6.01
C ASP A 1156 -17.89 -13.62 4.54
N ILE A 1157 -18.97 -13.30 3.82
CA ILE A 1157 -19.13 -13.74 2.43
C ILE A 1157 -18.16 -13.04 1.47
N ASP A 1158 -17.58 -11.90 1.85
CA ASP A 1158 -16.57 -11.18 1.07
C ASP A 1158 -15.20 -11.91 1.13
N ASP A 1159 -14.87 -12.49 2.29
CA ASP A 1159 -13.61 -13.20 2.52
C ASP A 1159 -13.70 -14.71 2.17
N HIS A 1160 -14.89 -15.31 2.29
CA HIS A 1160 -15.14 -16.75 2.13
C HIS A 1160 -16.25 -17.05 1.13
N THR A 1161 -16.14 -16.50 -0.07
CA THR A 1161 -17.16 -16.62 -1.14
C THR A 1161 -17.41 -18.08 -1.57
N ASP A 1162 -16.37 -18.93 -1.57
CA ASP A 1162 -16.49 -20.34 -1.97
C ASP A 1162 -17.33 -21.15 -0.96
N LEU A 1163 -17.16 -20.93 0.35
CA LEU A 1163 -17.98 -21.55 1.42
C LEU A 1163 -19.47 -21.16 1.33
N ALA A 1164 -19.78 -19.97 0.80
CA ALA A 1164 -21.15 -19.52 0.58
C ALA A 1164 -21.79 -20.10 -0.70
N LEU A 1165 -20.98 -20.66 -1.61
CA LEU A 1165 -21.37 -21.17 -2.92
C LEU A 1165 -21.42 -22.71 -3.02
N GLU A 1166 -20.65 -23.44 -2.21
CA GLU A 1166 -20.25 -24.84 -2.51
C GLU A 1166 -21.00 -25.95 -1.74
N TYR A 1167 -22.08 -25.65 -1.02
CA TYR A 1167 -22.82 -26.68 -0.26
C TYR A 1167 -23.78 -27.56 -1.10
N GLU A 1168 -23.36 -27.96 -2.31
CA GLU A 1168 -24.16 -28.80 -3.23
C GLU A 1168 -23.47 -30.14 -3.62
N SER A 1169 -22.24 -30.43 -3.19
CA SER A 1169 -21.44 -31.52 -3.80
C SER A 1169 -20.91 -32.65 -2.90
N TYR A 1170 -21.29 -32.76 -1.62
CA TYR A 1170 -20.74 -33.81 -0.73
C TYR A 1170 -21.60 -35.06 -0.50
N SER A 1171 -22.66 -35.28 -1.29
CA SER A 1171 -23.57 -36.43 -1.13
C SER A 1171 -23.68 -37.36 -2.35
N LYS A 1172 -22.65 -37.42 -3.19
CA LYS A 1172 -22.54 -38.41 -4.26
C LYS A 1172 -21.26 -39.20 -4.09
N ASP A 1173 -21.30 -40.24 -3.27
CA ASP A 1173 -20.54 -41.49 -3.42
C ASP A 1173 -20.76 -42.32 -2.13
N ASP A 1174 -21.90 -43.02 -2.05
CA ASP A 1174 -22.02 -44.40 -1.54
C ASP A 1174 -23.50 -44.77 -1.21
N ASN A 1175 -23.95 -45.87 -1.81
CA ASN A 1175 -25.15 -46.68 -1.50
C ASN A 1175 -26.51 -46.35 -2.19
N PRO A 1176 -26.95 -47.11 -3.22
CA PRO A 1176 -28.13 -46.78 -4.06
C PRO A 1176 -29.53 -47.16 -3.52
N SER A 1177 -29.70 -47.61 -2.27
CA SER A 1177 -30.97 -48.23 -1.82
C SER A 1177 -31.82 -47.43 -0.83
N LEU A 1178 -31.52 -46.15 -0.56
CA LEU A 1178 -32.23 -45.35 0.47
C LEU A 1178 -32.82 -44.01 -0.02
N TRP A 1179 -32.96 -43.75 -1.32
CA TRP A 1179 -33.26 -42.41 -1.84
C TRP A 1179 -34.74 -42.10 -2.17
N ALA A 1180 -35.70 -42.91 -1.75
CA ALA A 1180 -37.12 -42.66 -2.08
C ALA A 1180 -37.84 -41.61 -1.22
N SER A 1181 -37.17 -40.91 -0.27
CA SER A 1181 -37.86 -39.97 0.62
C SER A 1181 -37.09 -38.72 1.07
N ALA A 1182 -35.96 -38.37 0.44
CA ALA A 1182 -35.22 -37.14 0.75
C ALA A 1182 -35.40 -36.09 -0.36
N GLU A 1183 -36.55 -35.43 -0.36
CA GLU A 1183 -36.81 -34.25 -1.17
C GLU A 1183 -36.05 -33.04 -0.56
N GLN A 1184 -35.02 -32.57 -1.29
CA GLN A 1184 -34.62 -31.16 -1.37
C GLN A 1184 -33.98 -30.48 -0.15
N ILE A 1185 -32.64 -30.48 -0.05
CA ILE A 1185 -31.87 -29.41 0.63
C ILE A 1185 -30.56 -29.13 -0.15
N GLY A 1186 -30.63 -28.25 -1.15
CA GLY A 1186 -29.47 -27.53 -1.69
C GLY A 1186 -29.45 -26.12 -1.09
N VAL A 1187 -28.37 -25.72 -0.43
CA VAL A 1187 -28.29 -24.40 0.22
C VAL A 1187 -27.37 -23.48 -0.58
N GLN A 1188 -27.97 -22.69 -1.46
CA GLN A 1188 -27.30 -21.56 -2.11
C GLN A 1188 -27.60 -20.28 -1.32
N VAL A 1189 -26.57 -19.60 -0.81
CA VAL A 1189 -26.72 -18.30 -0.14
C VAL A 1189 -26.92 -17.22 -1.20
N SER A 1190 -28.18 -16.85 -1.46
CA SER A 1190 -28.56 -15.89 -2.52
C SER A 1190 -28.61 -14.43 -2.06
N ALA A 1191 -28.68 -14.19 -0.74
CA ALA A 1191 -28.75 -12.86 -0.14
C ALA A 1191 -28.15 -12.86 1.28
N VAL A 1192 -27.81 -11.69 1.81
CA VAL A 1192 -27.37 -11.51 3.21
C VAL A 1192 -28.25 -10.48 3.93
N PRO A 1193 -28.52 -10.62 5.25
CA PRO A 1193 -28.06 -11.71 6.11
C PRO A 1193 -28.82 -13.01 5.85
N THR A 1194 -28.10 -14.13 5.82
CA THR A 1194 -28.67 -15.48 5.80
C THR A 1194 -28.15 -16.23 7.01
N VAL A 1195 -29.04 -16.85 7.76
CA VAL A 1195 -28.69 -17.62 8.95
C VAL A 1195 -29.12 -19.07 8.77
N LEU A 1196 -28.19 -20.00 8.99
CA LEU A 1196 -28.44 -21.44 8.96
C LEU A 1196 -28.32 -22.04 10.35
N ALA A 1197 -29.23 -22.95 10.66
CA ALA A 1197 -29.23 -23.76 11.86
C ALA A 1197 -28.75 -25.18 11.50
N MET A 1198 -27.69 -25.68 12.13
CA MET A 1198 -27.04 -26.93 11.78
C MET A 1198 -26.83 -27.84 12.99
N LYS A 1199 -27.07 -29.15 12.83
CA LYS A 1199 -26.89 -30.16 13.88
C LYS A 1199 -26.43 -31.47 13.24
N ASN A 1200 -25.37 -32.08 13.76
CA ASN A 1200 -24.81 -33.35 13.28
C ASN A 1200 -24.43 -33.39 11.78
N GLY A 1201 -24.08 -32.24 11.19
CA GLY A 1201 -23.76 -32.18 9.76
C GLY A 1201 -24.94 -31.86 8.85
N ASP A 1202 -26.17 -31.82 9.38
CA ASP A 1202 -27.40 -31.55 8.63
C ASP A 1202 -27.99 -30.17 8.94
N VAL A 1203 -28.60 -29.55 7.93
CA VAL A 1203 -29.30 -28.26 8.07
C VAL A 1203 -30.70 -28.50 8.64
N VAL A 1204 -30.97 -27.93 9.82
CA VAL A 1204 -32.22 -28.10 10.57
C VAL A 1204 -33.25 -27.02 10.21
N ASP A 1205 -32.81 -25.76 10.06
CA ASP A 1205 -33.69 -24.64 9.73
C ASP A 1205 -32.88 -23.51 9.06
N LYS A 1206 -33.54 -22.59 8.33
CA LYS A 1206 -32.89 -21.43 7.70
C LYS A 1206 -33.82 -20.23 7.61
N PHE A 1207 -33.26 -19.03 7.66
CA PHE A 1207 -33.98 -17.82 7.29
C PHE A 1207 -33.07 -16.78 6.63
N VAL A 1208 -33.69 -15.86 5.89
CA VAL A 1208 -33.05 -14.73 5.21
C VAL A 1208 -33.70 -13.44 5.69
N GLY A 1209 -32.89 -12.42 5.96
CA GLY A 1209 -33.34 -11.10 6.42
C GLY A 1209 -33.36 -10.95 7.95
N ILE A 1210 -33.88 -9.82 8.43
CA ILE A 1210 -33.92 -9.50 9.87
C ILE A 1210 -35.11 -10.20 10.53
N LYS A 1211 -34.91 -10.70 11.75
CA LYS A 1211 -35.95 -11.26 12.62
C LYS A 1211 -35.92 -10.57 13.98
N ASP A 1212 -37.07 -10.54 14.65
CA ASP A 1212 -37.18 -10.01 16.02
C ASP A 1212 -36.78 -11.07 17.06
N GLU A 1213 -36.50 -10.63 18.30
CA GLU A 1213 -35.91 -11.50 19.34
C GLU A 1213 -36.76 -12.75 19.62
N ASP A 1214 -38.10 -12.63 19.64
CA ASP A 1214 -39.01 -13.78 19.86
C ASP A 1214 -38.93 -14.82 18.73
N GLN A 1215 -38.78 -14.36 17.49
CA GLN A 1215 -38.64 -15.23 16.32
C GLN A 1215 -37.26 -15.91 16.30
N LEU A 1216 -36.22 -15.22 16.76
CA LEU A 1216 -34.87 -15.78 16.92
C LEU A 1216 -34.85 -16.83 18.05
N GLU A 1217 -35.54 -16.58 19.16
CA GLU A 1217 -35.69 -17.58 20.24
C GLU A 1217 -36.46 -18.82 19.77
N ALA A 1218 -37.54 -18.65 19.00
CA ALA A 1218 -38.26 -19.78 18.40
C ALA A 1218 -37.39 -20.59 17.43
N PHE A 1219 -36.56 -19.90 16.62
CA PHE A 1219 -35.60 -20.53 15.72
C PHE A 1219 -34.54 -21.34 16.46
N LEU A 1220 -33.98 -20.82 17.56
CA LEU A 1220 -32.97 -21.52 18.36
C LEU A 1220 -33.55 -22.67 19.19
N LYS A 1221 -34.80 -22.58 19.66
CA LYS A 1221 -35.49 -23.69 20.36
C LYS A 1221 -35.65 -24.92 19.47
N LYS A 1222 -35.96 -24.75 18.18
CA LYS A 1222 -36.02 -25.87 17.22
C LYS A 1222 -34.69 -26.60 17.07
N LEU A 1223 -33.57 -25.89 17.22
CA LEU A 1223 -32.23 -26.46 17.11
C LEU A 1223 -31.88 -27.37 18.32
N ILE A 1224 -32.37 -27.00 19.51
CA ILE A 1224 -32.13 -27.75 20.74
C ILE A 1224 -33.05 -28.98 20.84
N GLY A 1225 -34.24 -28.93 20.23
CA GLY A 1225 -35.32 -29.91 20.45
C GLY A 1225 -36.11 -29.57 21.73
N PRO A 1226 -37.24 -30.26 21.99
CA PRO A 1226 -37.98 -30.12 23.25
C PRO A 1226 -37.15 -30.48 24.49
#